data_AF-A0A0R1N7S6-F1
#
_entry.id   AF-A0A0R1N7S6-F1
#
_cell.length_a   1.000
_cell.length_b   1.000
_cell.length_c   1.000
_cell.angle_alpha   90.00
_cell.angle_beta   90.00
_cell.angle_gamma   90.00
#
_symmetry.space_group_name_H-M   'P 1'
#
loop_
_entity.id
_entity.type
_entity.pdbx_description
1 polymer ?
#
loop_
_entity_poly.entity_id
_entity_poly.type
_entity_poly.pdbx_seq_one_letter_code
_entity_poly.pdbx_strand_id
1 'polypeptide(L)'
;MIIVVPVCLKAERGGGNWRKGIGTLGEFLCFKKEWRKEKMKKLFKAGLALAAAAGLLALMLAGHGGTVRAADTAQEPQFMVYYRAWRDKTMAGVNTSLPDKNTIAMTDLPTGIDIVNVFSYVPAGQEKQAQLFFDTLKSTYVPQMHARGVKLVRALDYGTLLKITEKYGNDPTPAQFDAYAKDLLQDLSGQWGLDGLDIDMETKPTAAQVKISDGVVNALAKYIGPKSGNASTRFIYDTNGSNVDPFKNVKDAFNLLGYQQYGSDSKRTAKAVADYQNVGFPKNQFLAGLTFPEEQDENNRWYDTDPIYTNSHIYDIAKYVRENQLAGMFLYAVDRDGRNYKEDLNRIVPTSFAWTKAAIEEVKGISVTEAKAIANFYLAQNKSKWTADQVKTAQDTINKGTNIYDVNKAFLNDDYTLALSPTFDPLAVKNQMETTKPEYTDINEIIYVQTTKASQYAYTDQFREDGTLAGLTLGSAWRTARKAVTASGDTYYQVGANGWLKASDVTLTRVIDETGVVQVTNDQGAATVDHLTNGQKVQTLKNGTTWRYTARAGDYYLVADRQWVNTNDVTVTPAPASGIFKAGSKGAALYNGTGEKQSRSLAAKTEWRITGVKWISGHAYYQVAKDLYVQAPDGVIAYNVGKQAVQLYDNQGNTVKAVLGAHTSWRVTSTVSRQGHLYYQVATNRFVRIY
;
A
#
# COMPACT_ATOMS: atom_id res chain seq x y z
N MET A 1 0.03 -50.34 20.29
CA MET A 1 1.17 -51.19 20.70
C MET A 1 2.16 -50.28 21.41
N ILE A 2 2.14 -50.30 22.75
CA ILE A 2 3.20 -50.03 23.75
C ILE A 2 4.22 -48.91 23.39
N ILE A 3 4.07 -47.67 23.87
CA ILE A 3 4.56 -47.07 25.15
C ILE A 3 6.07 -47.32 25.40
N VAL A 4 6.85 -46.25 25.62
CA VAL A 4 7.60 -45.95 26.88
C VAL A 4 8.47 -44.71 26.69
N VAL A 5 8.20 -43.71 27.52
CA VAL A 5 9.03 -42.58 27.93
C VAL A 5 9.82 -43.01 29.18
N PRO A 6 11.04 -42.54 29.44
CA PRO A 6 11.57 -42.49 30.80
C PRO A 6 11.52 -41.04 31.34
N VAL A 7 10.72 -40.88 32.38
CA VAL A 7 10.86 -39.83 33.40
C VAL A 7 11.80 -40.36 34.48
N CYS A 8 12.68 -39.53 35.02
CA CYS A 8 13.17 -39.72 36.38
C CYS A 8 13.28 -38.37 37.11
N LEU A 9 12.56 -38.26 38.22
CA LEU A 9 12.55 -37.22 39.24
C LEU A 9 13.45 -37.63 40.41
N LYS A 10 14.16 -36.67 41.01
CA LYS A 10 14.51 -36.55 42.45
C LYS A 10 15.23 -35.19 42.61
N ALA A 11 14.67 -34.15 43.25
CA ALA A 11 14.26 -33.93 44.64
C ALA A 11 15.40 -33.49 45.58
N GLU A 12 15.14 -32.32 46.21
CA GLU A 12 15.57 -31.82 47.53
C GLU A 12 16.74 -30.82 47.70
N ARG A 13 16.32 -29.62 48.16
CA ARG A 13 16.76 -28.81 49.31
C ARG A 13 18.15 -28.16 49.34
N GLY A 14 18.15 -26.88 49.73
CA GLY A 14 19.23 -26.24 50.48
C GLY A 14 19.40 -24.78 50.14
N GLY A 15 19.03 -23.89 51.07
CA GLY A 15 19.16 -22.44 50.91
C GLY A 15 20.54 -21.88 51.26
N GLY A 16 20.66 -20.55 51.22
CA GLY A 16 21.73 -19.82 51.91
C GLY A 16 22.46 -18.79 51.06
N ASN A 17 22.07 -17.53 51.23
CA ASN A 17 22.86 -16.32 50.91
C ASN A 17 24.30 -16.42 51.42
N TRP A 18 25.28 -15.82 50.72
CA TRP A 18 26.28 -14.91 51.30
C TRP A 18 26.95 -14.03 50.23
N ARG A 19 27.43 -12.88 50.70
CA ARG A 19 27.78 -11.63 50.00
C ARG A 19 29.21 -11.57 49.42
N LYS A 20 29.37 -10.64 48.47
CA LYS A 20 30.49 -9.69 48.22
C LYS A 20 31.95 -10.20 48.15
N GLY A 21 32.63 -9.81 47.08
CA GLY A 21 34.09 -9.69 47.02
C GLY A 21 34.57 -8.98 45.75
N ILE A 22 34.96 -7.71 45.90
CA ILE A 22 35.66 -6.87 44.91
C ILE A 22 37.12 -7.34 44.81
N GLY A 23 37.73 -7.27 43.62
CA GLY A 23 39.17 -7.46 43.48
C GLY A 23 39.66 -7.31 42.04
N THR A 24 39.94 -6.08 41.63
CA THR A 24 40.74 -5.69 40.45
C THR A 24 42.23 -5.86 40.72
N LEU A 25 42.97 -6.47 39.79
CA LEU A 25 44.41 -6.34 39.48
C LEU A 25 44.62 -7.22 38.23
N GLY A 26 45.04 -6.76 37.06
CA GLY A 26 46.01 -5.73 36.77
C GLY A 26 47.39 -6.37 36.66
N GLU A 27 47.73 -6.96 35.50
CA GLU A 27 49.11 -7.05 35.02
C GLU A 27 49.16 -7.48 33.54
N PHE A 28 49.76 -6.60 32.74
CA PHE A 28 49.98 -6.70 31.31
C PHE A 28 51.50 -6.78 31.14
N LEU A 29 52.04 -7.87 30.59
CA LEU A 29 53.39 -7.89 30.04
C LEU A 29 53.52 -8.99 28.97
N CYS A 30 53.62 -8.49 27.74
CA CYS A 30 54.62 -8.83 26.73
C CYS A 30 54.96 -10.31 26.48
N PHE A 31 54.80 -10.78 25.24
CA PHE A 31 55.96 -11.22 24.44
C PHE A 31 55.61 -11.36 22.96
N LYS A 32 56.53 -10.91 22.12
CA LYS A 32 56.49 -10.88 20.66
C LYS A 32 57.13 -12.17 20.11
N LYS A 33 56.63 -12.56 18.94
CA LYS A 33 57.29 -13.27 17.81
C LYS A 33 57.30 -14.81 17.72
N GLU A 34 56.73 -15.22 16.57
CA GLU A 34 57.15 -16.26 15.61
C GLU A 34 57.03 -17.74 16.00
N TRP A 35 56.16 -18.47 15.27
CA TRP A 35 56.60 -19.69 14.54
C TRP A 35 55.57 -20.16 13.51
N ARG A 36 56.08 -20.57 12.34
CA ARG A 36 55.33 -21.14 11.20
C ARG A 36 55.19 -22.66 11.35
N LYS A 37 54.09 -23.17 10.76
CA LYS A 37 53.92 -24.45 10.06
C LYS A 37 54.38 -25.73 10.78
N GLU A 38 53.41 -26.48 11.32
CA GLU A 38 53.08 -27.87 10.91
C GLU A 38 52.06 -28.48 11.88
N LYS A 39 50.78 -28.60 11.46
CA LYS A 39 49.79 -29.61 11.91
C LYS A 39 48.40 -29.36 11.29
N MET A 40 48.32 -29.36 9.96
CA MET A 40 47.06 -29.39 9.22
C MET A 40 47.14 -30.47 8.14
N LYS A 41 47.13 -31.75 8.56
CA LYS A 41 47.04 -32.89 7.63
C LYS A 41 46.30 -34.12 8.18
N LYS A 42 45.44 -33.95 9.20
CA LYS A 42 44.49 -35.00 9.64
C LYS A 42 43.17 -34.38 10.07
N LEU A 43 42.38 -33.87 9.12
CA LEU A 43 40.93 -33.62 9.27
C LEU A 43 40.21 -33.38 7.92
N PHE A 44 40.79 -33.81 6.80
CA PHE A 44 40.25 -33.57 5.44
C PHE A 44 39.41 -34.74 4.87
N LYS A 45 38.71 -35.49 5.72
CA LYS A 45 37.76 -36.55 5.30
C LYS A 45 36.54 -36.61 6.23
N ALA A 46 35.74 -35.54 6.24
CA ALA A 46 34.35 -35.55 6.73
C ALA A 46 33.48 -34.41 6.16
N GLY A 47 33.94 -33.69 5.13
CA GLY A 47 33.29 -32.50 4.60
C GLY A 47 32.98 -32.57 3.10
N LEU A 48 32.66 -33.75 2.57
CA LEU A 48 32.36 -33.95 1.14
C LEU A 48 31.06 -34.69 0.84
N ALA A 49 30.15 -34.79 1.83
CA ALA A 49 28.82 -35.37 1.64
C ALA A 49 27.66 -34.36 1.76
N LEU A 50 27.92 -33.09 2.12
CA LEU A 50 26.90 -32.04 2.19
C LEU A 50 26.89 -31.07 0.99
N ALA A 51 27.85 -31.18 0.06
CA ALA A 51 27.93 -30.31 -1.12
C ALA A 51 27.21 -30.88 -2.36
N ALA A 52 26.70 -32.12 -2.32
CA ALA A 52 26.00 -32.75 -3.44
C ALA A 52 24.45 -32.62 -3.38
N ALA A 53 23.89 -32.19 -2.24
CA ALA A 53 22.43 -31.99 -2.09
C ALA A 53 21.97 -30.55 -2.42
N ALA A 54 22.87 -29.57 -2.41
CA ALA A 54 22.55 -28.19 -2.77
C ALA A 54 22.67 -27.89 -4.28
N GLY A 55 23.41 -28.72 -5.03
CA GLY A 55 23.63 -28.53 -6.48
C GLY A 55 22.52 -29.09 -7.40
N LEU A 56 21.63 -29.93 -6.88
CA LEU A 56 20.53 -30.53 -7.66
C LEU A 56 19.21 -29.75 -7.55
N LEU A 57 19.10 -28.79 -6.61
CA LEU A 57 17.92 -27.92 -6.49
C LEU A 57 18.01 -26.69 -7.43
N ALA A 58 19.21 -26.30 -7.86
CA ALA A 58 19.43 -25.17 -8.76
C ALA A 58 19.27 -25.48 -10.26
N LEU A 59 19.14 -26.77 -10.63
CA LEU A 59 18.99 -27.21 -12.03
C LEU A 59 17.58 -27.69 -12.40
N MET A 60 16.63 -27.72 -11.46
CA MET A 60 15.20 -27.98 -11.76
C MET A 60 14.34 -26.71 -11.92
N LEU A 61 14.92 -25.52 -11.75
CA LEU A 61 14.23 -24.23 -11.94
C LEU A 61 14.50 -23.58 -13.30
N ALA A 62 15.36 -24.15 -14.14
CA ALA A 62 15.70 -23.62 -15.47
C ALA A 62 14.87 -24.21 -16.62
N GLY A 63 13.67 -24.72 -16.33
CA GLY A 63 12.89 -25.55 -17.26
C GLY A 63 11.41 -25.23 -17.35
N HIS A 64 10.96 -23.99 -17.09
CA HIS A 64 9.62 -23.55 -17.49
C HIS A 64 9.68 -22.07 -17.88
N GLY A 65 9.69 -21.81 -19.19
CA GLY A 65 9.51 -20.48 -19.77
C GLY A 65 8.10 -19.97 -19.50
N GLY A 66 7.87 -19.48 -18.28
CA GLY A 66 6.81 -18.54 -17.98
C GLY A 66 7.44 -17.16 -17.99
N THR A 67 7.01 -16.29 -18.91
CA THR A 67 7.29 -14.87 -18.82
C THR A 67 6.63 -14.34 -17.55
N VAL A 68 7.37 -14.32 -16.44
CA VAL A 68 7.02 -13.52 -15.28
C VAL A 68 7.17 -12.09 -15.74
N ARG A 69 6.05 -11.44 -16.11
CA ARG A 69 5.98 -9.99 -16.05
C ARG A 69 6.34 -9.63 -14.61
N ALA A 70 7.50 -9.00 -14.42
CA ALA A 70 7.75 -8.25 -13.20
C ALA A 70 6.56 -7.32 -13.05
N ALA A 71 5.72 -7.59 -12.05
CA ALA A 71 4.82 -6.57 -11.58
C ALA A 71 5.73 -5.42 -11.12
N ASP A 72 5.65 -4.27 -11.79
CA ASP A 72 6.23 -3.03 -11.30
C ASP A 72 5.68 -2.82 -9.89
N THR A 73 6.43 -3.24 -8.87
CA THR A 73 6.16 -2.80 -7.51
C THR A 73 6.48 -1.32 -7.51
N ALA A 74 5.44 -0.50 -7.63
CA ALA A 74 5.56 0.95 -7.57
C ALA A 74 6.39 1.31 -6.32
N GLN A 75 7.49 2.01 -6.53
CA GLN A 75 8.31 2.51 -5.43
C GLN A 75 7.45 3.42 -4.56
N GLU A 76 7.45 3.22 -3.23
CA GLU A 76 6.75 4.15 -2.35
C GLU A 76 7.31 5.57 -2.54
N PRO A 77 6.43 6.58 -2.65
CA PRO A 77 6.86 7.95 -2.82
C PRO A 77 7.66 8.43 -1.59
N GLN A 78 8.74 9.13 -1.87
CA GLN A 78 9.66 9.69 -0.88
C GLN A 78 9.15 11.04 -0.37
N PHE A 79 9.49 11.35 0.87
CA PHE A 79 9.26 12.67 1.45
C PHE A 79 10.58 13.29 1.89
N MET A 80 10.90 14.46 1.33
CA MET A 80 12.09 15.22 1.68
C MET A 80 11.75 16.50 2.43
N VAL A 81 12.64 16.97 3.30
CA VAL A 81 12.51 18.27 3.95
C VAL A 81 13.82 19.04 3.89
N TYR A 82 13.75 20.36 3.68
CA TYR A 82 14.88 21.24 3.95
C TYR A 82 14.82 21.68 5.41
N TYR A 83 15.80 21.23 6.17
CA TYR A 83 15.98 21.54 7.57
C TYR A 83 16.98 22.68 7.72
N ARG A 84 16.48 23.89 7.99
CA ARG A 84 17.33 25.09 8.15
C ARG A 84 18.13 24.97 9.44
N ALA A 85 19.42 24.64 9.33
CA ALA A 85 20.28 24.33 10.47
C ALA A 85 20.36 25.47 11.50
N TRP A 86 20.30 26.74 11.04
CA TRP A 86 20.30 27.91 11.92
C TRP A 86 19.00 28.08 12.73
N ARG A 87 18.03 27.18 12.55
CA ARG A 87 16.80 27.04 13.35
C ARG A 87 16.82 25.80 14.26
N ASP A 88 17.90 25.02 14.27
CA ASP A 88 18.11 23.95 15.24
C ASP A 88 18.39 24.53 16.63
N LYS A 89 17.86 23.88 17.67
CA LYS A 89 18.02 24.27 19.08
C LYS A 89 19.49 24.35 19.53
N THR A 90 20.39 23.65 18.85
CA THR A 90 21.83 23.66 19.13
C THR A 90 22.60 24.75 18.37
N MET A 91 21.96 25.43 17.42
CA MET A 91 22.57 26.49 16.59
C MET A 91 22.06 27.88 17.01
N ALA A 92 22.48 28.34 18.20
CA ALA A 92 22.00 29.58 18.79
C ALA A 92 22.77 30.82 18.30
N GLY A 93 22.04 31.89 17.94
CA GLY A 93 22.62 33.19 17.58
C GLY A 93 23.24 33.27 16.18
N VAL A 94 23.17 32.18 15.40
CA VAL A 94 23.70 32.14 14.04
C VAL A 94 22.62 32.53 13.04
N ASN A 95 22.96 33.36 12.06
CA ASN A 95 22.07 33.78 10.97
C ASN A 95 20.68 34.25 11.45
N THR A 96 20.64 35.02 12.54
CA THR A 96 19.38 35.50 13.12
C THR A 96 19.57 36.80 13.90
N SER A 97 18.57 37.67 13.85
CA SER A 97 18.43 38.82 14.73
C SER A 97 17.26 38.67 15.72
N LEU A 98 16.55 37.54 15.67
CA LEU A 98 15.37 37.32 16.49
C LEU A 98 15.74 36.97 17.94
N PRO A 99 14.97 37.48 18.93
CA PRO A 99 15.25 37.23 20.34
C PRO A 99 14.80 35.83 20.81
N ASP A 100 13.88 35.20 20.07
CA ASP A 100 13.36 33.89 20.43
C ASP A 100 14.42 32.80 20.22
N LYS A 101 14.42 31.80 21.11
CA LYS A 101 15.32 30.65 20.99
C LYS A 101 14.76 29.66 19.98
N ASN A 102 15.67 29.01 19.26
CA ASN A 102 15.35 27.83 18.48
C ASN A 102 14.83 26.70 19.39
N THR A 103 13.77 26.01 18.97
CA THR A 103 13.03 25.07 19.82
C THR A 103 13.11 23.62 19.35
N ILE A 104 13.45 23.38 18.09
CA ILE A 104 13.40 22.06 17.47
C ILE A 104 14.79 21.43 17.33
N ALA A 105 14.85 20.11 17.32
CA ALA A 105 16.00 19.33 16.88
C ALA A 105 15.68 18.54 15.62
N MET A 106 16.70 18.19 14.84
CA MET A 106 16.54 17.29 13.70
C MET A 106 15.89 15.94 14.08
N THR A 107 16.12 15.46 15.30
CA THR A 107 15.52 14.21 15.81
C THR A 107 14.03 14.31 16.08
N ASP A 108 13.48 15.53 16.16
CA ASP A 108 12.05 15.78 16.37
C ASP A 108 11.24 15.64 15.05
N LEU A 109 11.93 15.54 13.91
CA LEU A 109 11.31 15.37 12.59
C LEU A 109 10.44 14.10 12.55
N PRO A 110 9.22 14.16 11.96
CA PRO A 110 8.25 13.06 11.98
C PRO A 110 8.70 11.80 11.23
N THR A 111 8.11 10.66 11.59
CA THR A 111 8.23 9.39 10.87
C THR A 111 7.69 9.54 9.45
N GLY A 112 8.35 8.88 8.50
CA GLY A 112 7.98 8.93 7.08
C GLY A 112 8.70 9.99 6.25
N ILE A 113 9.57 10.81 6.85
CA ILE A 113 10.60 11.56 6.13
C ILE A 113 11.69 10.59 5.68
N ASP A 114 11.98 10.57 4.38
CA ASP A 114 12.96 9.69 3.76
C ASP A 114 14.31 10.40 3.55
N ILE A 115 14.29 11.73 3.34
CA ILE A 115 15.47 12.55 3.09
C ILE A 115 15.40 13.86 3.88
N VAL A 116 16.50 14.22 4.56
CA VAL A 116 16.69 15.54 5.17
C VAL A 116 17.81 16.25 4.45
N ASN A 117 17.50 17.39 3.83
CA ASN A 117 18.52 18.33 3.41
C ASN A 117 18.93 19.18 4.60
N VAL A 118 20.19 19.05 5.01
CA VAL A 118 20.82 19.89 6.02
C VAL A 118 21.14 21.24 5.38
N PHE A 119 20.17 22.15 5.39
CA PHE A 119 20.26 23.46 4.77
C PHE A 119 20.90 24.45 5.76
N SER A 120 22.18 24.74 5.59
CA SER A 120 22.97 25.54 6.55
C SER A 120 23.72 26.65 5.85
N TYR A 121 23.65 27.84 6.46
CA TYR A 121 24.44 29.02 6.14
C TYR A 121 24.99 29.58 7.46
N VAL A 122 26.30 29.79 7.50
CA VAL A 122 27.01 30.35 8.66
C VAL A 122 27.68 31.63 8.21
N PRO A 123 27.19 32.81 8.63
CA PRO A 123 27.85 34.07 8.36
C PRO A 123 29.30 34.08 8.86
N ALA A 124 30.18 34.75 8.13
CA ALA A 124 31.58 34.89 8.52
C ALA A 124 31.69 35.49 9.94
N GLY A 125 32.50 34.87 10.80
CA GLY A 125 32.68 35.25 12.20
C GLY A 125 31.71 34.58 13.19
N GLN A 126 30.73 33.80 12.71
CA GLN A 126 29.79 33.05 13.55
C GLN A 126 30.12 31.56 13.64
N GLU A 127 31.25 31.11 13.09
CA GLU A 127 31.63 29.69 12.99
C GLU A 127 31.71 29.01 14.37
N LYS A 128 32.28 29.70 15.36
CA LYS A 128 32.37 29.18 16.73
C LYS A 128 30.99 28.96 17.36
N GLN A 129 30.01 29.80 17.03
CA GLN A 129 28.63 29.66 17.53
C GLN A 129 27.91 28.49 16.85
N ALA A 130 28.23 28.23 15.58
CA ALA A 130 27.68 27.10 14.82
C ALA A 130 28.30 25.73 15.21
N GLN A 131 29.47 25.70 15.84
CA GLN A 131 30.21 24.47 16.10
C GLN A 131 29.39 23.40 16.82
N LEU A 132 28.61 23.79 17.85
CA LEU A 132 27.82 22.84 18.63
C LEU A 132 26.80 22.08 17.76
N PHE A 133 26.21 22.73 16.77
CA PHE A 133 25.31 22.08 15.82
C PHE A 133 26.05 21.04 14.99
N PHE A 134 27.20 21.37 14.41
CA PHE A 134 27.96 20.44 13.57
C PHE A 134 28.52 19.25 14.35
N ASP A 135 28.92 19.45 15.60
CA ASP A 135 29.32 18.38 16.51
C ASP A 135 28.13 17.46 16.82
N THR A 136 26.95 18.04 17.07
CA THR A 136 25.70 17.29 17.33
C THR A 136 25.21 16.56 16.08
N LEU A 137 25.33 17.19 14.90
CA LEU A 137 24.99 16.61 13.60
C LEU A 137 25.74 15.30 13.40
N LYS A 138 27.07 15.33 13.59
CA LYS A 138 27.93 14.16 13.42
C LYS A 138 27.72 13.09 14.50
N SER A 139 27.68 13.50 15.76
CA SER A 139 27.69 12.57 16.89
C SER A 139 26.32 11.97 17.22
N THR A 140 25.24 12.67 16.89
CA THR A 140 23.88 12.34 17.34
C THR A 140 22.89 12.26 16.19
N TYR A 141 22.73 13.33 15.41
CA TYR A 141 21.64 13.39 14.43
C TYR A 141 21.84 12.41 13.27
N VAL A 142 23.01 12.38 12.64
CA VAL A 142 23.31 11.44 11.54
C VAL A 142 23.08 9.98 11.98
N PRO A 143 23.66 9.49 13.10
CA PRO A 143 23.40 8.12 13.57
C PRO A 143 21.92 7.82 13.84
N GLN A 144 21.18 8.72 14.49
CA GLN A 144 19.79 8.47 14.84
C GLN A 144 18.86 8.50 13.62
N MET A 145 19.12 9.41 12.68
CA MET A 145 18.35 9.50 11.44
C MET A 145 18.65 8.30 10.53
N HIS A 146 19.90 7.84 10.46
CA HIS A 146 20.26 6.59 9.78
C HIS A 146 19.59 5.36 10.41
N ALA A 147 19.48 5.30 11.74
CA ALA A 147 18.77 4.21 12.43
C ALA A 147 17.27 4.17 12.07
N ARG A 148 16.70 5.31 11.66
CA ARG A 148 15.34 5.44 11.13
C ARG A 148 15.25 5.19 9.62
N GLY A 149 16.36 4.90 8.94
CA GLY A 149 16.44 4.73 7.50
C GLY A 149 16.48 6.03 6.69
N VAL A 150 16.58 7.19 7.35
CA VAL A 150 16.55 8.51 6.70
C VAL A 150 17.92 8.85 6.11
N LYS A 151 17.93 9.42 4.91
CA LYS A 151 19.14 9.91 4.25
C LYS A 151 19.36 11.40 4.51
N LEU A 152 20.60 11.82 4.70
CA LEU A 152 20.95 13.21 4.91
C LEU A 152 21.80 13.73 3.76
N VAL A 153 21.43 14.87 3.20
CA VAL A 153 22.18 15.52 2.12
C VAL A 153 22.53 16.95 2.51
N ARG A 154 23.53 17.53 1.84
CA ARG A 154 23.89 18.95 1.99
C ARG A 154 23.58 19.70 0.71
N ALA A 155 22.79 20.77 0.81
CA ALA A 155 22.64 21.73 -0.28
C ALA A 155 23.96 22.46 -0.60
N LEU A 156 24.24 22.67 -1.88
CA LEU A 156 25.22 23.63 -2.38
C LEU A 156 24.62 24.49 -3.49
N ASP A 157 24.90 25.79 -3.44
CA ASP A 157 24.58 26.72 -4.52
C ASP A 157 25.33 26.33 -5.81
N TYR A 158 24.63 26.37 -6.95
CA TYR A 158 25.18 26.04 -8.28
C TYR A 158 26.45 26.83 -8.62
N GLY A 159 26.54 28.09 -8.20
CA GLY A 159 27.72 28.93 -8.41
C GLY A 159 28.98 28.36 -7.76
N THR A 160 28.85 27.55 -6.71
CA THR A 160 29.98 26.82 -6.11
C THR A 160 30.65 25.89 -7.12
N LEU A 161 29.91 25.26 -8.02
CA LEU A 161 30.48 24.39 -9.07
C LEU A 161 31.41 25.18 -10.01
N LEU A 162 31.16 26.49 -10.19
CA LEU A 162 31.92 27.34 -11.10
C LEU A 162 33.23 27.86 -10.48
N LYS A 163 33.35 27.84 -9.15
CA LYS A 163 34.53 28.31 -8.41
C LYS A 163 35.77 27.45 -8.65
N ILE A 164 35.63 26.29 -9.29
CA ILE A 164 36.79 25.54 -9.79
C ILE A 164 37.68 26.39 -10.71
N THR A 165 37.09 27.35 -11.45
CA THR A 165 37.83 28.22 -12.36
C THR A 165 38.72 29.24 -11.63
N GLU A 166 38.37 29.60 -10.38
CA GLU A 166 39.21 30.42 -9.52
C GLU A 166 40.49 29.67 -9.10
N LYS A 167 40.41 28.34 -8.96
CA LYS A 167 41.53 27.47 -8.56
C LYS A 167 42.40 27.01 -9.73
N TYR A 168 41.79 26.74 -10.89
CA TYR A 168 42.46 26.06 -12.02
C TYR A 168 42.30 26.75 -13.38
N GLY A 169 41.64 27.91 -13.45
CA GLY A 169 41.37 28.61 -14.70
C GLY A 169 40.20 28.01 -15.50
N ASN A 170 39.99 28.51 -16.72
CA ASN A 170 38.80 28.23 -17.54
C ASN A 170 38.81 26.88 -18.28
N ASP A 171 39.88 26.09 -18.17
CA ASP A 171 39.98 24.77 -18.80
C ASP A 171 40.55 23.71 -17.84
N PRO A 172 39.81 23.36 -16.76
CA PRO A 172 40.29 22.36 -15.80
C PRO A 172 40.41 20.97 -16.46
N THR A 173 41.50 20.27 -16.14
CA THR A 173 41.71 18.88 -16.57
C THR A 173 40.78 17.92 -15.83
N PRO A 174 40.55 16.69 -16.36
CA PRO A 174 39.77 15.67 -15.65
C PRO A 174 40.27 15.36 -14.23
N ALA A 175 41.59 15.44 -13.98
CA ALA A 175 42.17 15.24 -12.66
C ALA A 175 41.88 16.42 -11.71
N GLN A 176 41.84 17.65 -12.22
CA GLN A 176 41.48 18.84 -11.43
C GLN A 176 40.00 18.85 -11.08
N PHE A 177 39.11 18.46 -12.02
CA PHE A 177 37.69 18.23 -11.71
C PHE A 177 37.51 17.17 -10.61
N ASP A 178 38.24 16.06 -10.70
CA ASP A 178 38.18 14.98 -9.71
C ASP A 178 38.66 15.42 -8.32
N ALA A 179 39.77 16.16 -8.26
CA ALA A 179 40.30 16.73 -7.02
C ALA A 179 39.29 17.72 -6.40
N TYR A 180 38.73 18.62 -7.21
CA TYR A 180 37.73 19.58 -6.74
C TYR A 180 36.45 18.90 -6.23
N ALA A 181 35.97 17.87 -6.93
CA ALA A 181 34.81 17.08 -6.50
C ALA A 181 35.05 16.37 -5.16
N LYS A 182 36.25 15.83 -4.92
CA LYS A 182 36.63 15.24 -3.63
C LYS A 182 36.66 16.26 -2.50
N ASP A 183 37.24 17.43 -2.75
CA ASP A 183 37.27 18.54 -1.80
C ASP A 183 35.82 18.92 -1.40
N LEU A 184 34.94 19.13 -2.39
CA LEU A 184 33.52 19.43 -2.14
C LEU A 184 32.82 18.33 -1.33
N LEU A 185 33.00 17.06 -1.68
CA LEU A 185 32.39 15.95 -0.96
C LEU A 185 32.87 15.88 0.49
N GLN A 186 34.17 16.04 0.73
CA GLN A 186 34.73 16.03 2.07
C GLN A 186 34.18 17.19 2.91
N ASP A 187 34.18 18.40 2.35
CA ASP A 187 33.84 19.64 3.06
C ASP A 187 32.34 19.79 3.30
N LEU A 188 31.49 19.27 2.41
CA LEU A 188 30.04 19.46 2.51
C LEU A 188 29.31 18.26 3.09
N SER A 189 29.90 17.06 3.05
CA SER A 189 29.21 15.81 3.37
C SER A 189 30.06 14.86 4.23
N GLY A 190 31.22 14.47 3.73
CA GLY A 190 32.06 13.41 4.29
C GLY A 190 32.49 13.64 5.73
N GLN A 191 32.82 14.88 6.10
CA GLN A 191 33.29 15.18 7.46
C GLN A 191 32.24 14.93 8.57
N TRP A 192 30.94 14.94 8.22
CA TRP A 192 29.82 14.67 9.13
C TRP A 192 29.15 13.31 8.89
N GLY A 193 29.54 12.58 7.83
CA GLY A 193 28.95 11.29 7.49
C GLY A 193 27.58 11.40 6.81
N LEU A 194 27.34 12.47 6.04
CA LEU A 194 26.11 12.62 5.26
C LEU A 194 26.12 11.65 4.05
N ASP A 195 24.95 11.43 3.47
CA ASP A 195 24.72 10.46 2.39
C ASP A 195 24.84 11.08 0.99
N GLY A 196 25.01 12.39 0.87
CA GLY A 196 24.92 13.01 -0.45
C GLY A 196 25.00 14.52 -0.52
N LEU A 197 24.81 15.02 -1.74
CA LEU A 197 24.74 16.43 -2.07
C LEU A 197 23.46 16.74 -2.83
N ASP A 198 23.01 17.97 -2.70
CA ASP A 198 21.88 18.56 -3.41
C ASP A 198 22.32 19.87 -4.07
N ILE A 199 22.32 19.93 -5.40
CA ILE A 199 22.70 21.13 -6.15
C ILE A 199 21.48 22.03 -6.26
N ASP A 200 21.51 23.16 -5.56
CA ASP A 200 20.50 24.21 -5.64
C ASP A 200 20.78 25.10 -6.86
N MET A 201 19.91 25.02 -7.86
CA MET A 201 20.10 25.63 -9.16
C MET A 201 18.94 26.56 -9.56
N GLU A 202 19.12 27.84 -9.27
CA GLU A 202 18.14 28.91 -9.53
C GLU A 202 18.67 30.01 -10.47
N THR A 203 19.78 29.75 -11.18
CA THR A 203 20.47 30.74 -12.01
C THR A 203 20.28 30.49 -13.52
N LYS A 204 20.88 31.34 -14.37
CA LYS A 204 20.89 31.17 -15.84
C LYS A 204 22.33 31.20 -16.38
N PRO A 205 23.08 30.09 -16.27
CA PRO A 205 24.46 30.01 -16.71
C PRO A 205 24.57 30.09 -18.23
N THR A 206 25.68 30.65 -18.69
CA THR A 206 26.11 30.60 -20.10
C THR A 206 26.53 29.18 -20.49
N ALA A 207 26.59 28.89 -21.79
CA ALA A 207 27.06 27.58 -22.29
C ALA A 207 28.47 27.22 -21.81
N ALA A 208 29.36 28.22 -21.64
CA ALA A 208 30.71 28.00 -21.10
C ALA A 208 30.65 27.59 -19.61
N GLN A 209 29.80 28.23 -18.82
CA GLN A 209 29.59 27.86 -17.41
C GLN A 209 28.93 26.48 -17.28
N VAL A 210 27.99 26.13 -18.16
CA VAL A 210 27.40 24.78 -18.22
C VAL A 210 28.48 23.72 -18.48
N LYS A 211 29.43 23.98 -19.40
CA LYS A 211 30.56 23.05 -19.62
C LYS A 211 31.41 22.85 -18.36
N ILE A 212 31.65 23.90 -17.59
CA ILE A 212 32.41 23.83 -16.33
C ILE A 212 31.65 23.02 -15.27
N SER A 213 30.37 23.35 -15.04
CA SER A 213 29.54 22.61 -14.07
C SER A 213 29.37 21.15 -14.48
N ASP A 214 29.21 20.86 -15.78
CA ASP A 214 29.13 19.49 -16.29
C ASP A 214 30.38 18.68 -15.90
N GLY A 215 31.56 19.28 -15.98
CA GLY A 215 32.82 18.67 -15.56
C GLY A 215 32.84 18.33 -14.06
N VAL A 216 32.39 19.25 -13.21
CA VAL A 216 32.33 19.03 -11.76
C VAL A 216 31.26 17.98 -11.40
N VAL A 217 30.05 18.06 -11.98
CA VAL A 217 28.96 17.11 -11.73
C VAL A 217 29.35 15.71 -12.16
N ASN A 218 29.95 15.53 -13.34
CA ASN A 218 30.42 14.23 -13.78
C ASN A 218 31.55 13.68 -12.90
N ALA A 219 32.39 14.54 -12.31
CA ALA A 219 33.40 14.12 -11.34
C ALA A 219 32.77 13.69 -10.01
N LEU A 220 31.79 14.44 -9.49
CA LEU A 220 31.01 14.08 -8.29
C LEU A 220 30.26 12.75 -8.48
N ALA A 221 29.68 12.52 -9.66
CA ALA A 221 28.88 11.35 -9.99
C ALA A 221 29.66 10.02 -9.92
N LYS A 222 31.00 10.06 -9.86
CA LYS A 222 31.83 8.87 -9.61
C LYS A 222 31.71 8.37 -8.17
N TYR A 223 31.33 9.24 -7.23
CA TYR A 223 31.37 9.00 -5.79
C TYR A 223 29.98 8.98 -5.14
N ILE A 224 29.03 9.73 -5.71
CA ILE A 224 27.64 9.79 -5.26
C ILE A 224 26.67 9.64 -6.44
N GLY A 225 25.43 9.28 -6.15
CA GLY A 225 24.41 9.14 -7.18
C GLY A 225 24.44 7.78 -7.88
N PRO A 226 23.54 7.53 -8.84
CA PRO A 226 23.41 6.24 -9.53
C PRO A 226 24.70 5.81 -10.25
N LYS A 227 25.49 6.75 -10.76
CA LYS A 227 26.76 6.46 -11.46
C LYS A 227 27.89 5.98 -10.55
N SER A 228 27.80 6.20 -9.24
CA SER A 228 28.80 5.74 -8.27
C SER A 228 28.74 4.23 -8.01
N GLY A 229 27.64 3.57 -8.37
CA GLY A 229 27.35 2.19 -7.95
C GLY A 229 26.97 2.04 -6.48
N ASN A 230 26.93 3.12 -5.69
CA ASN A 230 26.54 3.09 -4.29
C ASN A 230 25.09 3.60 -4.10
N ALA A 231 24.15 2.66 -4.04
CA ALA A 231 22.72 2.92 -3.86
C ALA A 231 22.36 3.63 -2.53
N SER A 232 23.28 3.66 -1.56
CA SER A 232 23.06 4.35 -0.28
C SER A 232 23.27 5.85 -0.36
N THR A 233 23.90 6.35 -1.43
CA THR A 233 24.14 7.79 -1.62
C THR A 233 22.97 8.49 -2.28
N ARG A 234 22.92 9.81 -2.15
CA ARG A 234 21.97 10.66 -2.87
C ARG A 234 22.72 11.75 -3.62
N PHE A 235 22.41 11.90 -4.90
CA PHE A 235 22.77 13.09 -5.65
C PHE A 235 21.49 13.71 -6.21
N ILE A 236 21.16 14.90 -5.72
CA ILE A 236 19.91 15.59 -6.01
C ILE A 236 20.23 16.87 -6.80
N TYR A 237 19.38 17.16 -7.78
CA TYR A 237 19.39 18.43 -8.50
C TYR A 237 18.11 19.18 -8.15
N ASP A 238 18.23 20.25 -7.38
CA ASP A 238 17.10 21.08 -6.96
C ASP A 238 17.03 22.36 -7.80
N THR A 239 15.84 22.76 -8.23
CA THR A 239 15.67 23.89 -9.16
C THR A 239 14.25 24.44 -9.19
N ASN A 240 14.11 25.73 -9.49
CA ASN A 240 12.82 26.36 -9.83
C ASN A 240 12.63 26.56 -11.36
N GLY A 241 13.63 26.17 -12.17
CA GLY A 241 13.71 26.52 -13.59
C GLY A 241 13.12 25.47 -14.54
N SER A 242 12.48 25.95 -15.62
CA SER A 242 12.15 25.13 -16.80
C SER A 242 13.29 25.09 -17.84
N ASN A 243 14.36 25.87 -17.65
CA ASN A 243 15.53 25.78 -18.52
C ASN A 243 16.35 24.55 -18.14
N VAL A 244 16.25 23.50 -18.95
CA VAL A 244 16.91 22.22 -18.72
C VAL A 244 18.35 22.16 -19.24
N ASP A 245 18.87 23.22 -19.87
CA ASP A 245 20.24 23.25 -20.41
C ASP A 245 21.35 22.90 -19.39
N PRO A 246 21.40 23.45 -18.17
CA PRO A 246 22.39 23.08 -17.16
C PRO A 246 22.21 21.67 -16.59
N PHE A 247 21.12 20.98 -16.93
CA PHE A 247 20.78 19.65 -16.41
C PHE A 247 20.92 18.54 -17.47
N LYS A 248 20.53 18.81 -18.73
CA LYS A 248 20.30 17.79 -19.77
C LYS A 248 21.51 16.89 -20.06
N ASN A 249 22.73 17.43 -19.94
CA ASN A 249 23.99 16.72 -20.20
C ASN A 249 24.41 15.81 -19.04
N VAL A 250 23.93 16.11 -17.83
CA VAL A 250 24.34 15.45 -16.58
C VAL A 250 23.20 14.76 -15.85
N LYS A 251 21.98 14.77 -16.39
CA LYS A 251 20.77 14.18 -15.78
C LYS A 251 20.98 12.77 -15.18
N ASP A 252 21.77 11.92 -15.84
CA ASP A 252 22.03 10.54 -15.40
C ASP A 252 22.94 10.47 -14.16
N ALA A 253 23.46 11.60 -13.68
CA ALA A 253 24.21 11.71 -12.43
C ALA A 253 23.30 11.75 -11.20
N PHE A 254 22.00 12.04 -11.35
CA PHE A 254 21.11 12.34 -10.24
C PHE A 254 20.13 11.20 -9.96
N ASN A 255 19.88 10.92 -8.67
CA ASN A 255 18.81 10.01 -8.27
C ASN A 255 17.45 10.68 -8.33
N LEU A 256 17.42 11.99 -8.03
CA LEU A 256 16.21 12.76 -7.80
C LEU A 256 16.39 14.18 -8.35
N LEU A 257 15.30 14.76 -8.80
CA LEU A 257 15.20 16.19 -9.09
C LEU A 257 14.20 16.82 -8.12
N GLY A 258 14.64 17.81 -7.35
CA GLY A 258 13.78 18.69 -6.57
C GLY A 258 13.28 19.81 -7.46
N TYR A 259 11.96 19.96 -7.63
CA TYR A 259 11.39 21.10 -8.34
C TYR A 259 10.66 22.04 -7.38
N GLN A 260 11.29 23.17 -7.08
CA GLN A 260 10.73 24.24 -6.26
C GLN A 260 9.61 24.95 -7.03
N GLN A 261 8.38 24.81 -6.56
CA GLN A 261 7.19 25.37 -7.21
C GLN A 261 6.33 26.19 -6.25
N TYR A 262 6.99 26.88 -5.34
CA TYR A 262 6.36 27.64 -4.26
C TYR A 262 5.24 28.55 -4.78
N GLY A 263 4.12 28.57 -4.07
CA GLY A 263 2.94 29.36 -4.40
C GLY A 263 2.20 28.92 -5.65
N SER A 264 2.33 27.65 -6.06
CA SER A 264 1.71 27.12 -7.29
C SER A 264 0.99 25.79 -7.08
N ASP A 265 0.03 25.51 -7.96
CA ASP A 265 -0.76 24.28 -8.00
C ASP A 265 -0.11 23.17 -8.85
N SER A 266 -0.77 22.02 -8.88
CA SER A 266 -0.38 20.83 -9.61
C SER A 266 -0.26 21.01 -11.13
N LYS A 267 -0.82 22.07 -11.72
CA LYS A 267 -0.62 22.35 -13.16
C LYS A 267 0.82 22.77 -13.44
N ARG A 268 1.45 23.49 -12.51
CA ARG A 268 2.88 23.82 -12.63
C ARG A 268 3.74 22.57 -12.50
N THR A 269 3.41 21.67 -11.57
CA THR A 269 4.08 20.36 -11.46
C THR A 269 4.00 19.59 -12.77
N ALA A 270 2.79 19.48 -13.35
CA ALA A 270 2.59 18.76 -14.60
C ALA A 270 3.43 19.32 -15.76
N LYS A 271 3.52 20.66 -15.86
CA LYS A 271 4.35 21.32 -16.87
C LYS A 271 5.84 21.03 -16.66
N ALA A 272 6.34 21.16 -15.44
CA ALA A 272 7.73 20.90 -15.12
C ALA A 272 8.10 19.44 -15.37
N VAL A 273 7.26 18.49 -14.94
CA VAL A 273 7.44 17.06 -15.24
C VAL A 273 7.57 16.83 -16.74
N ALA A 274 6.72 17.44 -17.57
CA ALA A 274 6.82 17.34 -19.02
C ALA A 274 8.13 17.91 -19.58
N ASP A 275 8.58 19.09 -19.09
CA ASP A 275 9.84 19.71 -19.51
C ASP A 275 11.05 18.77 -19.25
N TYR A 276 11.10 18.13 -18.09
CA TYR A 276 12.19 17.21 -17.72
C TYR A 276 12.08 15.83 -18.39
N GLN A 277 10.86 15.33 -18.63
CA GLN A 277 10.65 14.12 -19.42
C GLN A 277 11.11 14.29 -20.87
N ASN A 278 10.97 15.49 -21.45
CA ASN A 278 11.43 15.78 -22.81
C ASN A 278 12.95 15.61 -22.99
N VAL A 279 13.74 15.74 -21.92
CA VAL A 279 15.18 15.46 -21.93
C VAL A 279 15.54 14.06 -21.44
N GLY A 280 14.54 13.21 -21.18
CA GLY A 280 14.70 11.81 -20.79
C GLY A 280 14.80 11.55 -19.29
N PHE A 281 14.45 12.52 -18.43
CA PHE A 281 14.44 12.30 -16.97
C PHE A 281 13.07 11.77 -16.52
N PRO A 282 13.00 10.61 -15.84
CA PRO A 282 11.74 9.96 -15.57
C PRO A 282 10.98 10.60 -14.40
N LYS A 283 9.65 10.66 -14.50
CA LYS A 283 8.78 11.28 -13.48
C LYS A 283 8.87 10.62 -12.09
N ASN A 284 9.23 9.34 -12.03
CA ASN A 284 9.44 8.61 -10.77
C ASN A 284 10.78 8.95 -10.10
N GLN A 285 11.53 9.93 -10.63
CA GLN A 285 12.67 10.58 -9.98
C GLN A 285 12.40 12.07 -9.69
N PHE A 286 11.18 12.55 -9.89
CA PHE A 286 10.79 13.96 -9.70
C PHE A 286 10.12 14.19 -8.33
N LEU A 287 10.66 15.12 -7.55
CA LEU A 287 10.08 15.60 -6.28
C LEU A 287 9.46 16.98 -6.48
N ALA A 288 8.18 17.15 -6.15
CA ALA A 288 7.51 18.44 -6.17
C ALA A 288 7.69 19.20 -4.84
N GLY A 289 8.15 20.45 -4.89
CA GLY A 289 8.55 21.23 -3.72
C GLY A 289 7.63 22.39 -3.38
N LEU A 290 7.27 22.50 -2.10
CA LEU A 290 6.54 23.63 -1.51
C LEU A 290 7.29 24.18 -0.30
N THR A 291 6.81 25.28 0.30
CA THR A 291 7.50 25.93 1.42
C THR A 291 6.54 26.36 2.53
N PHE A 292 7.06 26.35 3.76
CA PHE A 292 6.41 27.05 4.87
C PHE A 292 6.74 28.55 4.91
N PRO A 293 5.93 29.37 5.60
CA PRO A 293 6.23 30.78 5.83
C PRO A 293 7.48 31.02 6.68
N GLU A 294 8.53 31.58 6.07
CA GLU A 294 9.74 31.99 6.78
C GLU A 294 9.49 33.25 7.63
N GLU A 295 10.12 33.28 8.81
CA GLU A 295 10.24 34.49 9.62
C GLU A 295 11.07 35.56 8.90
N GLN A 296 10.71 36.83 9.10
CA GLN A 296 11.36 38.02 8.55
C GLN A 296 11.41 38.09 7.01
N ASP A 297 10.74 37.20 6.29
CA ASP A 297 10.57 37.32 4.84
C ASP A 297 9.37 38.23 4.51
N GLU A 298 9.68 39.48 4.21
CA GLU A 298 8.69 40.48 3.81
C GLU A 298 8.28 40.39 2.34
N ASN A 299 9.04 39.67 1.50
CA ASN A 299 8.96 39.75 0.05
C ASN A 299 8.42 38.47 -0.60
N ASN A 300 8.84 37.28 -0.16
CA ASN A 300 8.46 36.02 -0.78
C ASN A 300 7.32 35.35 0.00
N ARG A 301 6.08 35.69 -0.35
CA ARG A 301 4.87 35.15 0.31
C ARG A 301 4.14 34.17 -0.58
N TRP A 302 4.41 32.89 -0.38
CA TRP A 302 3.96 31.80 -1.26
C TRP A 302 2.55 31.28 -0.95
N TYR A 303 2.11 31.37 0.30
CA TYR A 303 0.78 30.92 0.77
C TYR A 303 0.47 29.43 0.49
N ASP A 304 1.47 28.55 0.59
CA ASP A 304 1.29 27.10 0.37
C ASP A 304 0.48 26.40 1.48
N THR A 305 0.29 27.06 2.62
CA THR A 305 -0.47 26.58 3.80
C THR A 305 -1.74 27.42 4.03
N ASP A 306 -2.76 27.25 3.18
CA ASP A 306 -4.09 27.85 3.40
C ASP A 306 -4.72 27.32 4.70
N PRO A 307 -5.33 28.14 5.57
CA PRO A 307 -5.94 27.66 6.82
C PRO A 307 -6.98 26.53 6.65
N ILE A 308 -7.62 26.45 5.48
CA ILE A 308 -8.43 25.30 5.08
C ILE A 308 -7.50 24.34 4.33
N TYR A 309 -7.11 23.25 5.00
CA TYR A 309 -6.14 22.28 4.49
C TYR A 309 -6.40 21.83 3.04
N THR A 310 -7.65 21.53 2.68
CA THR A 310 -8.00 21.07 1.33
C THR A 310 -7.89 22.13 0.24
N ASN A 311 -7.74 23.40 0.61
CA ASN A 311 -7.49 24.51 -0.32
C ASN A 311 -5.99 24.81 -0.47
N SER A 312 -5.15 24.21 0.38
CA SER A 312 -3.71 24.47 0.39
C SER A 312 -3.00 23.83 -0.81
N HIS A 313 -1.92 24.44 -1.27
CA HIS A 313 -1.06 23.80 -2.26
C HIS A 313 -0.45 22.51 -1.71
N ILE A 314 -0.14 22.45 -0.40
CA ILE A 314 0.38 21.21 0.22
C ILE A 314 -0.55 20.03 -0.02
N TYR A 315 -1.85 20.20 0.19
CA TYR A 315 -2.83 19.15 -0.07
C TYR A 315 -2.91 18.79 -1.56
N ASP A 316 -3.00 19.80 -2.45
CA ASP A 316 -3.07 19.58 -3.89
C ASP A 316 -1.86 18.79 -4.42
N ILE A 317 -0.65 19.17 -3.99
CA ILE A 317 0.60 18.54 -4.44
C ILE A 317 0.81 17.16 -3.83
N ALA A 318 0.53 16.97 -2.54
CA ALA A 318 0.60 15.64 -1.91
C ALA A 318 -0.33 14.64 -2.61
N LYS A 319 -1.55 15.08 -2.92
CA LYS A 319 -2.51 14.30 -3.71
C LYS A 319 -2.00 14.04 -5.13
N TYR A 320 -1.49 15.07 -5.82
CA TYR A 320 -0.98 14.95 -7.18
C TYR A 320 0.18 13.96 -7.28
N VAL A 321 1.13 14.00 -6.34
CA VAL A 321 2.27 13.08 -6.24
C VAL A 321 1.79 11.64 -6.17
N ARG A 322 0.84 11.35 -5.27
CA ARG A 322 0.24 10.02 -5.10
C ARG A 322 -0.46 9.55 -6.39
N GLU A 323 -1.33 10.39 -6.95
CA GLU A 323 -2.16 10.03 -8.11
C GLU A 323 -1.37 9.89 -9.41
N ASN A 324 -0.22 10.56 -9.52
CA ASN A 324 0.60 10.56 -10.73
C ASN A 324 1.89 9.75 -10.61
N GLN A 325 2.12 9.10 -9.45
CA GLN A 325 3.30 8.26 -9.19
C GLN A 325 4.61 9.01 -9.45
N LEU A 326 4.70 10.24 -8.92
CA LEU A 326 5.97 10.96 -8.88
C LEU A 326 6.91 10.31 -7.86
N ALA A 327 8.20 10.70 -7.86
CA ALA A 327 9.14 10.19 -6.85
C ALA A 327 8.72 10.57 -5.44
N GLY A 328 8.01 11.70 -5.27
CA GLY A 328 7.71 12.23 -3.96
C GLY A 328 7.45 13.74 -3.94
N MET A 329 7.51 14.30 -2.74
CA MET A 329 7.47 15.75 -2.52
C MET A 329 8.56 16.21 -1.55
N PHE A 330 8.79 17.52 -1.51
CA PHE A 330 9.55 18.12 -0.42
C PHE A 330 8.91 19.38 0.15
N LEU A 331 9.25 19.67 1.41
CA LEU A 331 8.89 20.92 2.08
C LEU A 331 10.13 21.69 2.52
N TYR A 332 10.25 22.93 2.05
CA TYR A 332 11.26 23.86 2.52
C TYR A 332 10.83 24.55 3.83
N ALA A 333 11.82 24.89 4.66
CA ALA A 333 11.63 25.49 5.98
C ALA A 333 10.71 24.67 6.91
N VAL A 334 10.91 23.34 7.01
CA VAL A 334 10.06 22.45 7.84
C VAL A 334 9.98 22.88 9.31
N ASP A 335 10.99 23.62 9.79
CA ASP A 335 11.00 24.22 11.12
C ASP A 335 9.89 25.26 11.35
N ARG A 336 9.25 25.71 10.27
CA ARG A 336 8.14 26.67 10.22
C ARG A 336 6.78 26.03 9.98
N ASP A 337 6.66 24.72 10.17
CA ASP A 337 5.37 24.03 10.08
C ASP A 337 4.32 24.67 11.01
N GLY A 338 3.18 25.02 10.44
CA GLY A 338 2.06 25.68 11.13
C GLY A 338 2.21 27.19 11.35
N ARG A 339 3.22 27.84 10.75
CA ARG A 339 3.43 29.30 10.88
C ARG A 339 2.70 30.09 9.81
N ASN A 340 2.46 31.38 10.08
CA ASN A 340 1.90 32.32 9.11
C ASN A 340 2.71 33.63 8.98
N TYR A 341 2.52 34.36 7.87
CA TYR A 341 3.22 35.63 7.59
C TYR A 341 2.74 36.84 8.42
N LYS A 342 1.85 36.66 9.40
CA LYS A 342 1.30 37.75 10.23
C LYS A 342 1.82 37.67 11.66
N GLU A 343 1.31 36.71 12.42
CA GLU A 343 1.58 36.58 13.86
C GLU A 343 2.97 36.01 14.12
N ASP A 344 3.44 35.12 13.24
CA ASP A 344 4.71 34.44 13.40
C ASP A 344 5.88 35.08 12.64
N LEU A 345 5.64 36.19 11.91
CA LEU A 345 6.65 36.80 11.04
C LEU A 345 7.94 37.16 11.79
N ASN A 346 7.83 37.58 13.06
CA ASN A 346 8.97 37.97 13.89
C ASN A 346 9.13 37.05 15.12
N ARG A 347 8.69 35.79 15.00
CA ARG A 347 8.67 34.85 16.13
C ARG A 347 9.28 33.52 15.75
N ILE A 348 10.04 32.92 16.65
CA ILE A 348 10.38 31.49 16.61
C ILE A 348 9.57 30.79 17.69
N VAL A 349 8.81 29.78 17.27
CA VAL A 349 7.86 29.07 18.12
C VAL A 349 7.93 27.57 17.84
N PRO A 350 7.65 26.71 18.83
CA PRO A 350 7.62 25.27 18.62
C PRO A 350 6.58 24.85 17.58
N THR A 351 6.83 23.73 16.90
CA THR A 351 5.88 23.14 15.96
C THR A 351 5.55 21.70 16.35
N SER A 352 4.29 21.31 16.11
CA SER A 352 3.82 19.93 16.25
C SER A 352 3.98 19.12 14.95
N PHE A 353 4.51 19.75 13.89
CA PHE A 353 4.64 19.21 12.54
C PHE A 353 3.32 18.74 11.93
N ALA A 354 2.21 19.42 12.24
CA ALA A 354 0.86 18.98 11.86
C ALA A 354 0.69 18.92 10.33
N TRP A 355 1.23 19.91 9.61
CA TRP A 355 1.14 19.98 8.16
C TRP A 355 2.01 18.92 7.50
N THR A 356 3.25 18.77 7.95
CA THR A 356 4.22 17.81 7.43
C THR A 356 3.72 16.39 7.64
N LYS A 357 3.19 16.06 8.83
CA LYS A 357 2.61 14.74 9.11
C LYS A 357 1.43 14.41 8.18
N ALA A 358 0.50 15.36 8.03
CA ALA A 358 -0.64 15.17 7.12
C ALA A 358 -0.20 15.02 5.65
N ALA A 359 0.78 15.81 5.20
CA ALA A 359 1.33 15.72 3.85
C ALA A 359 2.02 14.37 3.59
N ILE A 360 2.81 13.87 4.56
CA ILE A 360 3.44 12.55 4.49
C ILE A 360 2.38 11.45 4.37
N GLU A 361 1.33 11.50 5.20
CA GLU A 361 0.23 10.54 5.15
C GLU A 361 -0.51 10.57 3.80
N GLU A 362 -0.79 11.77 3.27
CA GLU A 362 -1.41 11.92 1.95
C GLU A 362 -0.53 11.33 0.84
N VAL A 363 0.77 11.65 0.82
CA VAL A 363 1.74 11.13 -0.16
C VAL A 363 1.84 9.61 -0.09
N LYS A 364 1.90 9.05 1.14
CA LYS A 364 1.99 7.60 1.36
C LYS A 364 0.64 6.87 1.24
N GLY A 365 -0.43 7.59 0.86
CA GLY A 365 -1.71 6.99 0.51
C GLY A 365 -2.56 6.54 1.69
N ILE A 366 -2.31 7.08 2.88
CA ILE A 366 -3.17 6.84 4.05
C ILE A 366 -4.56 7.38 3.76
N SER A 367 -5.58 6.55 3.93
CA SER A 367 -6.97 6.99 3.76
C SER A 367 -7.48 7.72 5.00
N VAL A 368 -8.53 8.54 4.86
CA VAL A 368 -9.19 9.18 6.03
C VAL A 368 -9.69 8.13 7.03
N THR A 369 -10.22 6.99 6.55
CA THR A 369 -10.64 5.88 7.41
C THR A 369 -9.46 5.30 8.20
N GLU A 370 -8.32 5.12 7.55
CA GLU A 370 -7.10 4.62 8.19
C GLU A 370 -6.53 5.63 9.20
N ALA A 371 -6.47 6.92 8.86
CA ALA A 371 -6.10 7.99 9.79
C ALA A 371 -7.00 7.99 11.04
N LYS A 372 -8.32 7.80 10.87
CA LYS A 372 -9.25 7.66 12.00
C LYS A 372 -8.95 6.42 12.85
N ALA A 373 -8.59 5.29 12.24
CA ALA A 373 -8.21 4.08 12.96
C ALA A 373 -6.93 4.30 13.79
N ILE A 374 -5.90 4.90 13.18
CA ILE A 374 -4.64 5.29 13.84
C ILE A 374 -4.91 6.21 15.03
N ALA A 375 -5.70 7.27 14.82
CA ALA A 375 -6.03 8.24 15.86
C ALA A 375 -6.83 7.61 17.02
N ASN A 376 -7.80 6.75 16.71
CA ASN A 376 -8.58 6.03 17.72
C ASN A 376 -7.71 5.04 18.52
N PHE A 377 -6.79 4.34 17.85
CA PHE A 377 -5.82 3.48 18.52
C PHE A 377 -4.96 4.28 19.50
N TYR A 378 -4.42 5.43 19.07
CA TYR A 378 -3.66 6.33 19.95
C TYR A 378 -4.47 6.84 21.14
N LEU A 379 -5.72 7.26 20.90
CA LEU A 379 -6.64 7.69 21.95
C LEU A 379 -6.85 6.59 22.99
N ALA A 380 -7.12 5.36 22.55
CA ALA A 380 -7.37 4.22 23.43
C ALA A 380 -6.18 3.91 24.34
N GLN A 381 -4.95 4.00 23.81
CA GLN A 381 -3.71 3.74 24.56
C GLN A 381 -3.36 4.86 25.54
N ASN A 382 -3.79 6.09 25.27
CA ASN A 382 -3.33 7.28 26.00
C ASN A 382 -4.42 8.00 26.79
N LYS A 383 -5.69 7.60 26.69
CA LYS A 383 -6.83 8.29 27.34
C LYS A 383 -6.68 8.48 28.85
N SER A 384 -5.91 7.63 29.54
CA SER A 384 -5.63 7.79 30.98
C SER A 384 -4.80 9.03 31.33
N LYS A 385 -4.16 9.67 30.34
CA LYS A 385 -3.38 10.90 30.49
C LYS A 385 -4.24 12.17 30.46
N TRP A 386 -5.52 12.05 30.10
CA TRP A 386 -6.38 13.20 29.82
C TRP A 386 -7.71 13.11 30.58
N THR A 387 -8.39 14.26 30.71
CA THR A 387 -9.72 14.30 31.32
C THR A 387 -10.76 13.66 30.40
N ALA A 388 -11.91 13.27 30.96
CA ALA A 388 -13.01 12.71 30.18
C ALA A 388 -13.48 13.66 29.06
N ASP A 389 -13.50 14.98 29.32
CA ASP A 389 -13.89 15.99 28.33
C ASP A 389 -12.86 16.13 27.21
N GLN A 390 -11.57 16.06 27.51
CA GLN A 390 -10.50 16.05 26.51
C GLN A 390 -10.59 14.80 25.63
N VAL A 391 -10.80 13.63 26.23
CA VAL A 391 -10.99 12.36 25.50
C VAL A 391 -12.20 12.42 24.59
N LYS A 392 -13.34 12.94 25.10
CA LYS A 392 -14.56 13.13 24.32
C LYS A 392 -14.34 14.10 23.16
N THR A 393 -13.67 15.23 23.41
CA THR A 393 -13.36 16.22 22.38
C THR A 393 -12.48 15.62 21.29
N ALA A 394 -11.42 14.88 21.64
CA ALA A 394 -10.57 14.20 20.68
C ALA A 394 -11.38 13.17 19.85
N GLN A 395 -12.22 12.37 20.51
CA GLN A 395 -13.07 11.39 19.83
C GLN A 395 -14.05 12.05 18.84
N ASP A 396 -14.67 13.16 19.24
CA ASP A 396 -15.57 13.92 18.38
C ASP A 396 -14.84 14.54 17.18
N THR A 397 -13.62 15.05 17.38
CA THR A 397 -12.76 15.55 16.30
C THR A 397 -12.40 14.45 15.31
N ILE A 398 -11.98 13.27 15.78
CA ILE A 398 -11.70 12.10 14.93
C ILE A 398 -12.93 11.73 14.10
N ASN A 399 -14.10 11.63 14.74
CA ASN A 399 -15.32 11.22 14.06
C ASN A 399 -15.77 12.21 12.98
N LYS A 400 -15.71 13.51 13.28
CA LYS A 400 -16.10 14.61 12.38
C LYS A 400 -15.09 14.91 11.29
N GLY A 401 -13.82 14.55 11.47
CA GLY A 401 -12.76 14.83 10.51
C GLY A 401 -13.09 14.34 9.11
N THR A 402 -12.94 15.22 8.12
CA THR A 402 -13.29 14.96 6.71
C THR A 402 -12.07 14.70 5.83
N ASN A 403 -10.89 15.08 6.31
CA ASN A 403 -9.58 14.85 5.70
C ASN A 403 -8.56 14.44 6.78
N ILE A 404 -7.35 14.03 6.38
CA ILE A 404 -6.32 13.52 7.30
C ILE A 404 -5.90 14.60 8.32
N TYR A 405 -5.73 15.85 7.87
CA TYR A 405 -5.34 16.96 8.74
C TYR A 405 -6.37 17.23 9.84
N ASP A 406 -7.67 17.23 9.52
CA ASP A 406 -8.76 17.36 10.51
C ASP A 406 -8.68 16.27 11.58
N VAL A 407 -8.43 15.01 11.17
CA VAL A 407 -8.32 13.88 12.08
C VAL A 407 -7.12 14.04 13.01
N ASN A 408 -5.97 14.44 12.45
CA ASN A 408 -4.75 14.69 13.22
C ASN A 408 -4.90 15.84 14.23
N LYS A 409 -5.77 16.84 13.95
CA LYS A 409 -6.08 17.93 14.89
C LYS A 409 -6.80 17.47 16.16
N ALA A 410 -7.21 16.20 16.27
CA ALA A 410 -7.62 15.62 17.55
C ALA A 410 -6.48 15.65 18.59
N PHE A 411 -5.23 15.66 18.14
CA PHE A 411 -4.04 15.66 19.00
C PHE A 411 -3.09 16.82 18.73
N LEU A 412 -2.97 17.22 17.47
CA LEU A 412 -2.04 18.26 17.01
C LEU A 412 -2.73 19.62 16.91
N ASN A 413 -1.94 20.68 16.95
CA ASN A 413 -2.40 22.04 16.71
C ASN A 413 -1.25 22.87 16.12
N ASP A 414 -1.58 23.92 15.38
CA ASP A 414 -0.57 24.84 14.87
C ASP A 414 0.01 25.62 16.06
N ASP A 415 -0.80 26.08 17.00
CA ASP A 415 -0.29 26.48 18.30
C ASP A 415 0.10 25.25 19.11
N TYR A 416 1.40 25.03 19.27
CA TYR A 416 1.96 23.92 20.04
C TYR A 416 1.39 23.80 21.45
N THR A 417 1.04 24.93 22.09
CA THR A 417 0.53 24.95 23.47
C THR A 417 -0.93 24.51 23.58
N LEU A 418 -1.66 24.56 22.47
CA LEU A 418 -3.05 24.11 22.37
C LEU A 418 -3.18 22.64 21.92
N ALA A 419 -2.08 22.00 21.53
CA ALA A 419 -2.08 20.59 21.14
C ALA A 419 -2.31 19.68 22.36
N LEU A 420 -3.26 18.75 22.27
CA LEU A 420 -3.49 17.75 23.31
C LEU A 420 -2.29 16.80 23.45
N SER A 421 -1.61 16.52 22.34
CA SER A 421 -0.39 15.72 22.27
C SER A 421 0.49 16.20 21.12
N PRO A 422 1.30 17.25 21.30
CA PRO A 422 2.11 17.85 20.23
C PRO A 422 3.13 16.88 19.59
N THR A 423 3.48 15.80 20.30
CA THR A 423 4.38 14.75 19.84
C THR A 423 3.68 13.56 19.16
N PHE A 424 2.34 13.61 18.97
CA PHE A 424 1.63 12.55 18.27
C PHE A 424 2.17 12.40 16.84
N ASP A 425 2.65 11.22 16.48
CA ASP A 425 3.20 10.89 15.16
C ASP A 425 2.36 9.75 14.56
N PRO A 426 1.48 10.04 13.59
CA PRO A 426 0.51 9.07 13.10
C PRO A 426 1.18 7.85 12.44
N LEU A 427 2.29 8.02 11.73
CA LEU A 427 2.97 6.88 11.10
C LEU A 427 3.77 6.04 12.11
N ALA A 428 4.33 6.65 13.15
CA ALA A 428 4.89 5.87 14.27
C ALA A 428 3.79 5.05 14.97
N VAL A 429 2.62 5.65 15.18
CA VAL A 429 1.45 4.98 15.77
C VAL A 429 0.91 3.89 14.84
N LYS A 430 0.88 4.10 13.52
CA LYS A 430 0.54 3.08 12.54
C LYS A 430 1.44 1.86 12.68
N ASN A 431 2.77 2.07 12.70
CA ASN A 431 3.74 0.98 12.88
C ASN A 431 3.51 0.22 14.20
N GLN A 432 3.16 0.92 15.28
CA GLN A 432 2.81 0.31 16.56
C GLN A 432 1.51 -0.50 16.47
N MET A 433 0.48 0.07 15.85
CA MET A 433 -0.83 -0.57 15.65
C MET A 433 -0.68 -1.85 14.84
N GLU A 434 0.10 -1.81 13.77
CA GLU A 434 0.35 -2.94 12.87
C GLU A 434 1.16 -4.07 13.52
N THR A 435 1.98 -3.78 14.53
CA THR A 435 2.75 -4.79 15.28
C THR A 435 2.01 -5.27 16.53
N THR A 436 0.86 -4.67 16.85
CA THR A 436 0.03 -5.09 17.98
C THR A 436 -0.70 -6.39 17.66
N LYS A 437 -0.59 -7.37 18.56
CA LYS A 437 -1.22 -8.69 18.37
C LYS A 437 -2.75 -8.55 18.27
N PRO A 438 -3.40 -9.31 17.39
CA PRO A 438 -4.85 -9.30 17.28
C PRO A 438 -5.49 -9.92 18.52
N GLU A 439 -6.69 -9.45 18.84
CA GLU A 439 -7.55 -10.06 19.85
C GLU A 439 -8.27 -11.26 19.25
N TYR A 440 -8.20 -12.40 19.93
CA TYR A 440 -8.83 -13.64 19.48
C TYR A 440 -10.09 -13.92 20.29
N THR A 441 -11.16 -14.32 19.60
CA THR A 441 -12.39 -14.81 20.23
C THR A 441 -12.73 -16.17 19.66
N ASP A 442 -12.89 -17.17 20.52
CA ASP A 442 -13.39 -18.48 20.11
C ASP A 442 -14.89 -18.37 19.77
N ILE A 443 -15.27 -18.91 18.62
CA ILE A 443 -16.63 -18.86 18.06
C ILE A 443 -16.98 -20.21 17.43
N ASN A 444 -18.25 -20.43 17.10
CA ASN A 444 -18.69 -21.62 16.36
C ASN A 444 -19.76 -21.22 15.35
N GLU A 445 -19.31 -20.55 14.30
CA GLU A 445 -20.17 -20.04 13.24
C GLU A 445 -19.84 -20.73 11.91
N ILE A 446 -20.79 -20.70 10.97
CA ILE A 446 -20.54 -21.10 9.59
C ILE A 446 -20.52 -19.82 8.77
N ILE A 447 -19.38 -19.54 8.16
CA ILE A 447 -19.19 -18.44 7.22
C ILE A 447 -19.21 -18.97 5.78
N TYR A 448 -19.71 -18.15 4.86
CA TYR A 448 -19.79 -18.45 3.44
C TYR A 448 -18.96 -17.45 2.66
N VAL A 449 -18.13 -17.92 1.74
CA VAL A 449 -17.39 -17.03 0.83
C VAL A 449 -18.38 -16.31 -0.08
N GLN A 450 -18.31 -14.97 -0.13
CA GLN A 450 -19.25 -14.12 -0.89
C GLN A 450 -18.61 -13.39 -2.08
N THR A 451 -17.33 -13.63 -2.32
CA THR A 451 -16.53 -13.07 -3.43
C THR A 451 -16.02 -14.20 -4.32
N THR A 452 -15.78 -13.92 -5.59
CA THR A 452 -15.16 -14.88 -6.53
C THR A 452 -13.65 -15.01 -6.30
N LYS A 453 -13.05 -14.09 -5.54
CA LYS A 453 -11.63 -14.08 -5.15
C LYS A 453 -11.53 -13.91 -3.64
N ALA A 454 -11.52 -15.02 -2.90
CA ALA A 454 -11.24 -15.03 -1.47
C ALA A 454 -9.86 -15.63 -1.23
N SER A 455 -8.88 -14.75 -1.03
CA SER A 455 -7.53 -15.17 -0.65
C SER A 455 -7.51 -15.61 0.81
N GLN A 456 -6.64 -16.57 1.11
CA GLN A 456 -6.37 -16.95 2.48
C GLN A 456 -5.19 -16.16 3.03
N TYR A 457 -5.27 -15.84 4.31
CA TYR A 457 -4.27 -15.12 5.07
C TYR A 457 -3.63 -16.05 6.09
N ALA A 458 -2.34 -15.86 6.35
CA ALA A 458 -1.63 -16.48 7.46
C ALA A 458 -1.23 -15.39 8.47
N TYR A 459 -1.17 -15.77 9.75
CA TYR A 459 -0.70 -14.90 10.82
C TYR A 459 0.62 -15.41 11.39
N THR A 460 1.64 -14.57 11.38
CA THR A 460 2.93 -14.81 12.05
C THR A 460 3.18 -13.71 13.09
N ASP A 461 3.40 -12.50 12.60
CA ASP A 461 3.41 -11.22 13.32
C ASP A 461 2.25 -10.33 12.86
N GLN A 462 1.89 -10.43 11.58
CA GLN A 462 0.78 -9.74 10.93
C GLN A 462 -0.01 -10.70 10.03
N PHE A 463 -1.25 -10.34 9.71
CA PHE A 463 -2.01 -11.03 8.66
C PHE A 463 -1.46 -10.64 7.30
N ARG A 464 -0.96 -11.61 6.56
CA ARG A 464 -0.53 -11.42 5.16
C ARG A 464 -1.19 -12.47 4.29
N GLU A 465 -1.51 -12.07 3.06
CA GLU A 465 -2.00 -13.01 2.06
C GLU A 465 -0.96 -14.11 1.86
N ASP A 466 -1.39 -15.37 1.96
CA ASP A 466 -0.53 -16.54 1.80
C ASP A 466 -0.85 -17.20 0.46
N GLY A 467 -0.07 -16.85 -0.56
CA GLY A 467 -0.23 -17.41 -1.90
C GLY A 467 0.06 -18.91 -2.00
N THR A 468 0.56 -19.56 -0.94
CA THR A 468 0.71 -21.02 -0.89
C THR A 468 -0.59 -21.73 -0.49
N LEU A 469 -1.52 -21.01 0.14
CA LEU A 469 -2.85 -21.50 0.47
C LEU A 469 -3.80 -21.27 -0.71
N ALA A 470 -4.51 -22.32 -1.13
CA ALA A 470 -5.46 -22.21 -2.23
C ALA A 470 -6.58 -21.22 -1.88
N GLY A 471 -6.86 -20.26 -2.76
CA GLY A 471 -8.02 -19.38 -2.62
C GLY A 471 -9.32 -20.18 -2.51
N LEU A 472 -10.27 -19.64 -1.76
CA LEU A 472 -11.54 -20.32 -1.48
C LEU A 472 -12.62 -19.88 -2.47
N THR A 473 -13.41 -20.83 -2.94
CA THR A 473 -14.41 -20.59 -4.00
C THR A 473 -15.66 -19.92 -3.43
N LEU A 474 -16.28 -19.05 -4.22
CA LEU A 474 -17.61 -18.48 -3.95
C LEU A 474 -18.59 -19.56 -3.46
N GLY A 475 -19.38 -19.26 -2.44
CA GLY A 475 -20.37 -20.17 -1.89
C GLY A 475 -19.84 -21.27 -0.98
N SER A 476 -18.52 -21.50 -0.93
CA SER A 476 -17.94 -22.49 -0.01
C SER A 476 -18.21 -22.11 1.44
N ALA A 477 -18.63 -23.09 2.23
CA ALA A 477 -19.01 -22.92 3.63
C ALA A 477 -17.91 -23.45 4.55
N TRP A 478 -17.54 -22.67 5.55
CA TRP A 478 -16.46 -22.97 6.47
C TRP A 478 -16.94 -22.80 7.90
N ARG A 479 -16.74 -23.84 8.72
CA ARG A 479 -16.94 -23.72 10.16
C ARG A 479 -15.71 -23.01 10.74
N THR A 480 -15.93 -21.87 11.35
CA THR A 480 -14.88 -21.10 12.01
C THR A 480 -14.90 -21.35 13.51
N ALA A 481 -13.76 -21.75 14.06
CA ALA A 481 -13.55 -21.95 15.49
C ALA A 481 -13.11 -20.67 16.21
N ARG A 482 -12.67 -19.66 15.45
CA ARG A 482 -12.02 -18.48 16.00
C ARG A 482 -12.13 -17.29 15.04
N LYS A 483 -12.38 -16.12 15.59
CA LYS A 483 -12.17 -14.84 14.92
C LYS A 483 -11.00 -14.09 15.55
N ALA A 484 -10.29 -13.33 14.73
CA ALA A 484 -9.23 -12.43 15.14
C ALA A 484 -9.61 -11.00 14.74
N VAL A 485 -9.44 -10.04 15.65
CA VAL A 485 -9.64 -8.61 15.38
C VAL A 485 -8.29 -7.92 15.56
N THR A 486 -7.75 -7.33 14.50
CA THR A 486 -6.49 -6.58 14.58
C THR A 486 -6.68 -5.27 15.33
N ALA A 487 -5.58 -4.64 15.75
CA ALA A 487 -5.63 -3.32 16.36
C ALA A 487 -6.18 -2.22 15.41
N SER A 488 -6.08 -2.43 14.08
CA SER A 488 -6.73 -1.59 13.06
C SER A 488 -8.25 -1.81 12.95
N GLY A 489 -8.78 -2.86 13.60
CA GLY A 489 -10.20 -3.24 13.54
C GLY A 489 -10.55 -4.22 12.42
N ASP A 490 -9.59 -4.66 11.61
CA ASP A 490 -9.82 -5.71 10.60
C ASP A 490 -10.17 -7.03 11.29
N THR A 491 -11.24 -7.67 10.84
CA THR A 491 -11.66 -8.97 11.35
C THR A 491 -11.28 -10.09 10.39
N TYR A 492 -10.77 -11.20 10.93
CA TYR A 492 -10.42 -12.41 10.19
C TYR A 492 -11.07 -13.63 10.85
N TYR A 493 -11.48 -14.61 10.05
CA TYR A 493 -12.09 -15.86 10.50
C TYR A 493 -11.21 -17.05 10.15
N GLN A 494 -10.95 -17.93 11.11
CA GLN A 494 -10.14 -19.12 10.89
C GLN A 494 -10.90 -20.15 10.04
N VAL A 495 -10.27 -20.64 8.98
CA VAL A 495 -10.84 -21.64 8.05
C VAL A 495 -9.98 -22.90 7.90
N GLY A 496 -8.83 -22.95 8.57
CA GLY A 496 -7.96 -24.13 8.62
C GLY A 496 -6.92 -24.01 9.74
N ALA A 497 -5.96 -24.94 9.77
CA ALA A 497 -4.89 -24.91 10.77
C ALA A 497 -4.12 -23.58 10.74
N ASN A 498 -3.81 -23.09 9.53
CA ASN A 498 -3.01 -21.87 9.31
C ASN A 498 -3.72 -20.80 8.48
N GLY A 499 -4.92 -21.11 7.96
CA GLY A 499 -5.64 -20.25 7.00
C GLY A 499 -6.74 -19.43 7.64
N TRP A 500 -6.81 -18.16 7.24
CA TRP A 500 -7.80 -17.19 7.67
C TRP A 500 -8.46 -16.51 6.47
N LEU A 501 -9.74 -16.17 6.57
CA LEU A 501 -10.43 -15.32 5.60
C LEU A 501 -10.73 -13.95 6.20
N LYS A 502 -10.54 -12.88 5.42
CA LYS A 502 -10.92 -11.54 5.85
C LYS A 502 -12.44 -11.43 5.91
N ALA A 503 -12.97 -10.75 6.94
CA ALA A 503 -14.41 -10.61 7.15
C ALA A 503 -15.13 -9.98 5.95
N SER A 504 -14.48 -9.09 5.22
CA SER A 504 -15.03 -8.50 3.99
C SER A 504 -15.35 -9.53 2.91
N ASP A 505 -14.70 -10.69 2.91
CA ASP A 505 -14.82 -11.72 1.87
C ASP A 505 -15.86 -12.79 2.20
N VAL A 506 -16.43 -12.73 3.41
CA VAL A 506 -17.31 -13.78 3.94
C VAL A 506 -18.54 -13.23 4.62
N THR A 507 -19.62 -14.00 4.60
CA THR A 507 -20.89 -13.62 5.22
C THR A 507 -21.46 -14.78 6.02
N LEU A 508 -22.27 -14.46 7.04
CA LEU A 508 -23.03 -15.45 7.80
C LEU A 508 -24.29 -15.90 7.04
N THR A 509 -24.71 -15.13 6.04
CA THR A 509 -25.82 -15.50 5.17
C THR A 509 -25.40 -16.64 4.25
N ARG A 510 -26.20 -17.70 4.16
CA ARG A 510 -25.92 -18.81 3.26
C ARG A 510 -25.86 -18.33 1.81
N VAL A 511 -24.70 -18.49 1.18
CA VAL A 511 -24.49 -18.26 -0.25
C VAL A 511 -24.78 -19.55 -1.01
N ILE A 512 -25.59 -19.47 -2.04
CA ILE A 512 -26.05 -20.61 -2.84
C ILE A 512 -25.65 -20.35 -4.30
N ASP A 513 -25.11 -21.39 -4.95
CA ASP A 513 -24.82 -21.40 -6.39
C ASP A 513 -26.13 -21.39 -7.17
N GLU A 514 -26.59 -20.19 -7.52
CA GLU A 514 -27.80 -19.96 -8.31
C GLU A 514 -27.47 -19.03 -9.46
N THR A 515 -27.74 -19.49 -10.68
CA THR A 515 -27.44 -18.74 -11.91
C THR A 515 -28.72 -18.39 -12.64
N GLY A 516 -28.86 -17.13 -13.03
CA GLY A 516 -29.98 -16.70 -13.86
C GLY A 516 -29.79 -15.29 -14.39
N VAL A 517 -30.91 -14.68 -14.78
CA VAL A 517 -30.97 -13.30 -15.25
C VAL A 517 -31.97 -12.54 -14.40
N VAL A 518 -31.59 -11.36 -13.95
CA VAL A 518 -32.50 -10.40 -13.30
C VAL A 518 -32.67 -9.17 -14.19
N GLN A 519 -33.87 -8.61 -14.22
CA GLN A 519 -34.14 -7.30 -14.81
C GLN A 519 -34.36 -6.30 -13.68
N VAL A 520 -33.73 -5.13 -13.77
CA VAL A 520 -33.97 -4.03 -12.85
C VAL A 520 -35.37 -3.48 -13.08
N THR A 521 -36.19 -3.46 -12.03
CA THR A 521 -37.59 -3.00 -12.07
C THR A 521 -37.85 -1.77 -11.21
N ASN A 522 -36.90 -1.37 -10.36
CA ASN A 522 -36.99 -0.13 -9.61
C ASN A 522 -36.79 1.08 -10.55
N ASP A 523 -37.72 2.04 -10.52
CA ASP A 523 -37.70 3.25 -11.33
C ASP A 523 -36.47 4.14 -11.08
N GLN A 524 -35.93 4.11 -9.85
CA GLN A 524 -34.71 4.83 -9.47
C GLN A 524 -33.42 4.05 -9.79
N GLY A 525 -33.55 2.84 -10.35
CA GLY A 525 -32.47 1.88 -10.48
C GLY A 525 -32.21 1.08 -9.21
N ALA A 526 -31.38 0.06 -9.30
CA ALA A 526 -31.05 -0.84 -8.19
C ALA A 526 -29.61 -0.60 -7.72
N ALA A 527 -29.40 -0.33 -6.43
CA ALA A 527 -28.06 -0.22 -5.88
C ALA A 527 -27.42 -1.61 -5.71
N THR A 528 -26.11 -1.72 -5.96
CA THR A 528 -25.32 -2.90 -5.60
C THR A 528 -24.44 -2.61 -4.39
N VAL A 529 -24.28 -3.61 -3.52
CA VAL A 529 -23.39 -3.53 -2.34
C VAL A 529 -22.26 -4.55 -2.42
N ASP A 530 -21.11 -4.23 -1.82
CA ASP A 530 -19.93 -5.09 -1.78
C ASP A 530 -19.95 -6.18 -0.70
N HIS A 531 -20.84 -6.03 0.29
CA HIS A 531 -21.01 -6.94 1.42
C HIS A 531 -22.48 -6.97 1.89
N LEU A 532 -23.00 -8.16 2.23
CA LEU A 532 -24.43 -8.36 2.49
C LEU A 532 -24.97 -7.69 3.78
N THR A 533 -24.11 -7.41 4.76
CA THR A 533 -24.56 -6.95 6.10
C THR A 533 -24.32 -5.46 6.35
N ASN A 534 -23.28 -4.89 5.75
CA ASN A 534 -22.78 -3.53 6.02
C ASN A 534 -22.04 -2.97 4.80
N GLY A 535 -22.31 -3.52 3.62
CA GLY A 535 -21.56 -3.19 2.42
C GLY A 535 -21.76 -1.76 1.96
N GLN A 536 -20.68 -1.20 1.43
CA GLN A 536 -20.72 0.08 0.75
C GLN A 536 -21.40 -0.07 -0.61
N LYS A 537 -22.10 0.98 -1.03
CA LYS A 537 -22.66 1.07 -2.37
C LYS A 537 -21.53 1.05 -3.39
N VAL A 538 -21.56 0.10 -4.32
CA VAL A 538 -20.60 -0.01 -5.42
C VAL A 538 -21.07 0.82 -6.62
N GLN A 539 -22.31 0.59 -7.06
CA GLN A 539 -22.92 1.34 -8.17
C GLN A 539 -24.46 1.27 -8.14
N THR A 540 -25.11 1.91 -9.12
CA THR A 540 -26.55 1.80 -9.36
C THR A 540 -26.79 1.27 -10.78
N LEU A 541 -27.48 0.13 -10.87
CA LEU A 541 -27.93 -0.48 -12.12
C LEU A 541 -29.19 0.25 -12.62
N LYS A 542 -29.24 0.61 -13.89
CA LYS A 542 -30.34 1.41 -14.45
C LYS A 542 -31.62 0.57 -14.62
N ASN A 543 -32.79 1.21 -14.45
CA ASN A 543 -34.10 0.59 -14.70
C ASN A 543 -34.16 -0.04 -16.10
N GLY A 544 -34.81 -1.21 -16.21
CA GLY A 544 -34.98 -1.97 -17.45
C GLY A 544 -33.75 -2.76 -17.91
N THR A 545 -32.56 -2.53 -17.33
CA THR A 545 -31.35 -3.30 -17.68
C THR A 545 -31.44 -4.72 -17.16
N THR A 546 -30.81 -5.66 -17.87
CA THR A 546 -30.76 -7.07 -17.49
C THR A 546 -29.34 -7.47 -17.12
N TRP A 547 -29.22 -8.25 -16.04
CA TRP A 547 -27.95 -8.65 -15.47
C TRP A 547 -27.97 -10.14 -15.20
N ARG A 548 -26.90 -10.83 -15.59
CA ARG A 548 -26.67 -12.19 -15.15
C ARG A 548 -26.31 -12.17 -13.68
N TYR A 549 -26.87 -13.09 -12.89
CA TYR A 549 -26.40 -13.38 -11.55
C TYR A 549 -25.82 -14.79 -11.47
N THR A 550 -24.87 -14.99 -10.56
CA THR A 550 -24.12 -16.25 -10.41
C THR A 550 -24.22 -16.87 -9.03
N ALA A 551 -24.78 -16.15 -8.06
CA ALA A 551 -25.09 -16.66 -6.73
C ALA A 551 -26.27 -15.90 -6.13
N ARG A 552 -26.89 -16.51 -5.11
CA ARG A 552 -27.92 -15.89 -4.28
C ARG A 552 -27.56 -16.02 -2.80
N ALA A 553 -27.84 -15.00 -2.01
CA ALA A 553 -27.68 -15.03 -0.57
C ALA A 553 -28.77 -14.18 0.10
N GLY A 554 -29.70 -14.82 0.82
CA GLY A 554 -30.89 -14.15 1.35
C GLY A 554 -31.69 -13.44 0.26
N ASP A 555 -31.89 -12.14 0.43
CA ASP A 555 -32.61 -11.24 -0.48
C ASP A 555 -31.68 -10.54 -1.49
N TYR A 556 -30.58 -11.19 -1.87
CA TYR A 556 -29.60 -10.63 -2.81
C TYR A 556 -29.18 -11.60 -3.90
N TYR A 557 -28.93 -11.06 -5.09
CA TYR A 557 -28.32 -11.74 -6.23
C TYR A 557 -26.93 -11.15 -6.53
N LEU A 558 -25.91 -12.00 -6.74
CA LEU A 558 -24.56 -11.57 -7.11
C LEU A 558 -24.48 -11.38 -8.63
N VAL A 559 -24.47 -10.12 -9.10
CA VAL A 559 -24.47 -9.77 -10.54
C VAL A 559 -23.07 -9.53 -11.12
N ALA A 560 -22.10 -9.26 -10.26
CA ALA A 560 -20.67 -9.21 -10.57
C ALA A 560 -19.88 -9.45 -9.28
N ASP A 561 -18.56 -9.65 -9.37
CA ASP A 561 -17.72 -9.83 -8.18
C ASP A 561 -17.90 -8.67 -7.19
N ARG A 562 -18.20 -9.00 -5.93
CA ARG A 562 -18.56 -8.04 -4.86
C ARG A 562 -19.67 -7.06 -5.27
N GLN A 563 -20.67 -7.50 -6.02
CA GLN A 563 -21.81 -6.67 -6.39
C GLN A 563 -23.12 -7.44 -6.21
N TRP A 564 -23.71 -7.25 -5.03
CA TRP A 564 -24.97 -7.86 -4.64
C TRP A 564 -26.12 -6.88 -4.84
N VAL A 565 -27.13 -7.25 -5.63
CA VAL A 565 -28.35 -6.45 -5.86
C VAL A 565 -29.51 -7.01 -5.05
N ASN A 566 -30.30 -6.14 -4.42
CA ASN A 566 -31.43 -6.55 -3.60
C ASN A 566 -32.58 -7.09 -4.46
N THR A 567 -33.25 -8.17 -4.02
CA THR A 567 -34.35 -8.82 -4.73
C THR A 567 -35.59 -7.93 -4.86
N ASN A 568 -35.74 -6.90 -4.04
CA ASN A 568 -36.88 -5.97 -4.11
C ASN A 568 -36.77 -5.01 -5.30
N ASP A 569 -35.56 -4.78 -5.83
CA ASP A 569 -35.32 -3.84 -6.92
C ASP A 569 -35.27 -4.52 -8.29
N VAL A 570 -35.35 -5.85 -8.32
CA VAL A 570 -35.17 -6.65 -9.54
C VAL A 570 -36.16 -7.80 -9.62
N THR A 571 -36.44 -8.26 -10.84
CA THR A 571 -37.24 -9.47 -11.07
C THR A 571 -36.45 -10.51 -11.85
N VAL A 572 -36.53 -11.78 -11.46
CA VAL A 572 -35.88 -12.87 -12.19
C VAL A 572 -36.59 -13.07 -13.53
N THR A 573 -35.83 -13.06 -14.61
CA THR A 573 -36.28 -13.35 -15.97
C THR A 573 -35.74 -14.70 -16.43
N PRO A 574 -36.44 -15.41 -17.34
CA PRO A 574 -35.95 -16.68 -17.85
C PRO A 574 -34.65 -16.50 -18.63
N ALA A 575 -33.61 -17.25 -18.27
CA ALA A 575 -32.41 -17.36 -19.09
C ALA A 575 -32.76 -18.10 -20.39
N PRO A 576 -32.33 -17.60 -21.57
CA PRO A 576 -32.63 -18.25 -22.84
C PRO A 576 -32.17 -19.71 -22.86
N ALA A 577 -33.08 -20.62 -23.21
CA ALA A 577 -32.82 -22.05 -23.32
C ALA A 577 -33.69 -22.64 -24.43
N SER A 578 -33.22 -23.70 -25.06
CA SER A 578 -33.96 -24.38 -26.14
C SER A 578 -33.97 -25.88 -25.93
N GLY A 579 -35.06 -26.51 -26.35
CA GLY A 579 -35.27 -27.94 -26.20
C GLY A 579 -36.73 -28.33 -26.40
N ILE A 580 -36.98 -29.63 -26.34
CA ILE A 580 -38.33 -30.19 -26.29
C ILE A 580 -38.51 -30.83 -24.91
N PHE A 581 -39.43 -30.29 -24.13
CA PHE A 581 -39.87 -30.86 -22.86
C PHE A 581 -40.99 -31.87 -23.12
N LYS A 582 -40.80 -33.10 -22.66
CA LYS A 582 -41.81 -34.16 -22.70
C LYS A 582 -42.37 -34.39 -21.31
N ALA A 583 -43.66 -34.13 -21.12
CA ALA A 583 -44.33 -34.31 -19.85
C ALA A 583 -44.31 -35.78 -19.40
N GLY A 584 -44.17 -36.01 -18.09
CA GLY A 584 -44.14 -37.35 -17.50
C GLY A 584 -45.44 -38.12 -17.64
N SER A 585 -45.48 -39.33 -17.08
CA SER A 585 -46.65 -40.21 -17.11
C SER A 585 -47.88 -39.64 -16.39
N LYS A 586 -47.70 -38.65 -15.50
CA LYS A 586 -48.76 -37.95 -14.77
C LYS A 586 -49.12 -36.58 -15.37
N GLY A 587 -48.52 -36.20 -16.50
CA GLY A 587 -48.55 -34.81 -16.98
C GLY A 587 -47.58 -33.92 -16.23
N ALA A 588 -47.69 -32.60 -16.42
CA ALA A 588 -46.87 -31.60 -15.73
C ALA A 588 -47.73 -30.40 -15.29
N ALA A 589 -47.58 -29.96 -14.05
CA ALA A 589 -48.31 -28.78 -13.57
C ALA A 589 -47.72 -27.51 -14.20
N LEU A 590 -48.60 -26.53 -14.50
CA LEU A 590 -48.15 -25.21 -14.95
C LEU A 590 -48.05 -24.25 -13.77
N TYR A 591 -47.06 -23.37 -13.83
CA TYR A 591 -46.78 -22.33 -12.86
C TYR A 591 -46.60 -20.99 -13.58
N ASN A 592 -46.91 -19.87 -12.92
CA ASN A 592 -46.58 -18.53 -13.42
C ASN A 592 -45.15 -18.13 -13.02
N GLY A 593 -44.72 -16.93 -13.42
CA GLY A 593 -43.37 -16.42 -13.16
C GLY A 593 -43.03 -16.16 -11.68
N THR A 594 -44.01 -16.20 -10.78
CA THR A 594 -43.81 -16.09 -9.32
C THR A 594 -43.77 -17.46 -8.63
N GLY A 595 -44.06 -18.55 -9.37
CA GLY A 595 -44.08 -19.92 -8.82
C GLY A 595 -45.45 -20.37 -8.33
N GLU A 596 -46.51 -19.62 -8.60
CA GLU A 596 -47.88 -20.01 -8.24
C GLU A 596 -48.43 -21.02 -9.25
N LYS A 597 -48.98 -22.11 -8.73
CA LYS A 597 -49.56 -23.18 -9.53
C LYS A 597 -50.83 -22.69 -10.24
N GLN A 598 -50.92 -22.98 -11.53
CA GLN A 598 -52.05 -22.66 -12.38
C GLN A 598 -53.08 -23.80 -12.38
N SER A 599 -54.34 -23.49 -12.74
CA SER A 599 -55.42 -24.47 -12.80
C SER A 599 -55.27 -25.50 -13.93
N ARG A 600 -54.51 -25.16 -14.97
CA ARG A 600 -54.21 -26.00 -16.13
C ARG A 600 -52.89 -26.77 -15.98
N SER A 601 -52.80 -27.91 -16.64
CA SER A 601 -51.60 -28.76 -16.71
C SER A 601 -51.33 -29.22 -18.15
N LEU A 602 -50.11 -29.65 -18.40
CA LEU A 602 -49.76 -30.35 -19.64
C LEU A 602 -50.19 -31.81 -19.51
N ALA A 603 -50.88 -32.33 -20.52
CA ALA A 603 -51.30 -33.73 -20.54
C ALA A 603 -50.09 -34.69 -20.57
N ALA A 604 -50.27 -35.87 -20.01
CA ALA A 604 -49.22 -36.89 -19.93
C ALA A 604 -48.62 -37.19 -21.31
N LYS A 605 -47.29 -37.32 -21.36
CA LYS A 605 -46.50 -37.67 -22.57
C LYS A 605 -46.56 -36.65 -23.72
N THR A 606 -47.17 -35.48 -23.55
CA THR A 606 -47.16 -34.40 -24.56
C THR A 606 -45.79 -33.71 -24.64
N GLU A 607 -45.47 -33.14 -25.80
CA GLU A 607 -44.18 -32.51 -26.11
C GLU A 607 -44.35 -31.02 -26.35
N TRP A 608 -43.50 -30.21 -25.71
CA TRP A 608 -43.60 -28.75 -25.70
C TRP A 608 -42.24 -28.12 -25.95
N ARG A 609 -42.18 -27.14 -26.84
CA ARG A 609 -40.96 -26.34 -27.03
C ARG A 609 -40.73 -25.49 -25.79
N ILE A 610 -39.49 -25.45 -25.32
CA ILE A 610 -39.08 -24.53 -24.26
C ILE A 610 -38.34 -23.33 -24.85
N THR A 611 -38.50 -22.16 -24.24
CA THR A 611 -37.85 -20.91 -24.66
C THR A 611 -36.89 -20.34 -23.61
N GLY A 612 -36.92 -20.87 -22.40
CA GLY A 612 -36.10 -20.39 -21.31
C GLY A 612 -36.10 -21.31 -20.11
N VAL A 613 -35.14 -21.09 -19.21
CA VAL A 613 -35.07 -21.70 -17.89
C VAL A 613 -35.07 -20.61 -16.84
N LYS A 614 -35.88 -20.77 -15.79
CA LYS A 614 -36.01 -19.83 -14.69
C LYS A 614 -35.84 -20.57 -13.37
N TRP A 615 -35.07 -20.01 -12.44
CA TRP A 615 -35.02 -20.51 -11.08
C TRP A 615 -36.12 -19.84 -10.25
N ILE A 616 -36.96 -20.66 -9.62
CA ILE A 616 -38.02 -20.18 -8.72
C ILE A 616 -37.91 -21.01 -7.44
N SER A 617 -37.71 -20.33 -6.31
CA SER A 617 -37.60 -20.96 -4.98
C SER A 617 -36.63 -22.14 -4.93
N GLY A 618 -35.46 -22.03 -5.58
CA GLY A 618 -34.43 -23.05 -5.57
C GLY A 618 -34.69 -24.25 -6.50
N HIS A 619 -35.67 -24.18 -7.39
CA HIS A 619 -35.94 -25.20 -8.41
C HIS A 619 -35.85 -24.62 -9.81
N ALA A 620 -35.36 -25.43 -10.77
CA ALA A 620 -35.34 -25.07 -12.18
C ALA A 620 -36.72 -25.30 -12.81
N TYR A 621 -37.19 -24.30 -13.56
CA TYR A 621 -38.44 -24.32 -14.30
C TYR A 621 -38.17 -24.05 -15.78
N TYR A 622 -38.83 -24.80 -16.66
CA TYR A 622 -38.75 -24.55 -18.10
C TYR A 622 -39.95 -23.73 -18.58
N GLN A 623 -39.68 -22.66 -19.31
CA GLN A 623 -40.70 -21.81 -19.91
C GLN A 623 -41.26 -22.50 -21.16
N VAL A 624 -42.54 -22.83 -21.14
CA VAL A 624 -43.26 -23.49 -22.26
C VAL A 624 -44.18 -22.52 -23.01
N ALA A 625 -44.53 -21.39 -22.41
CA ALA A 625 -45.22 -20.27 -23.04
C ALA A 625 -44.99 -18.97 -22.23
N LYS A 626 -45.53 -17.84 -22.72
CA LYS A 626 -45.45 -16.56 -22.01
C LYS A 626 -46.05 -16.72 -20.61
N ASP A 627 -45.22 -16.44 -19.60
CA ASP A 627 -45.53 -16.58 -18.18
C ASP A 627 -46.10 -17.96 -17.75
N LEU A 628 -45.71 -19.03 -18.46
CA LEU A 628 -46.12 -20.40 -18.12
C LEU A 628 -44.91 -21.31 -18.10
N TYR A 629 -44.74 -21.99 -16.97
CA TYR A 629 -43.57 -22.78 -16.64
C TYR A 629 -43.95 -24.17 -16.12
N VAL A 630 -43.09 -25.14 -16.36
CA VAL A 630 -43.16 -26.49 -15.76
C VAL A 630 -41.93 -26.73 -14.91
N GLN A 631 -42.07 -27.46 -13.81
CA GLN A 631 -40.90 -27.86 -13.02
C GLN A 631 -40.05 -28.87 -13.79
N ALA A 632 -38.72 -28.72 -13.73
CA ALA A 632 -37.81 -29.60 -14.46
C ALA A 632 -38.02 -31.12 -14.18
N PRO A 633 -38.32 -31.57 -12.94
CA PRO A 633 -38.57 -32.98 -12.65
C PRO A 633 -39.89 -33.56 -13.20
N ASP A 634 -40.84 -32.73 -13.65
CA ASP A 634 -42.16 -33.19 -14.14
C ASP A 634 -42.09 -33.83 -15.53
N GLY A 635 -40.90 -33.87 -16.14
CA GLY A 635 -40.70 -34.43 -17.47
C GLY A 635 -39.24 -34.62 -17.80
N VAL A 636 -38.96 -34.80 -19.09
CA VAL A 636 -37.60 -34.94 -19.62
C VAL A 636 -37.38 -33.95 -20.75
N ILE A 637 -36.17 -33.40 -20.85
CA ILE A 637 -35.77 -32.60 -22.01
C ILE A 637 -34.97 -33.49 -22.97
N ALA A 638 -35.25 -33.35 -24.26
CA ALA A 638 -34.32 -33.71 -25.32
C ALA A 638 -33.50 -32.47 -25.72
N TYR A 639 -32.20 -32.49 -25.41
CA TYR A 639 -31.24 -31.47 -25.85
C TYR A 639 -30.73 -31.84 -27.24
N ASN A 640 -30.96 -30.97 -28.22
CA ASN A 640 -30.53 -31.18 -29.59
C ASN A 640 -29.26 -30.38 -29.86
N VAL A 641 -28.18 -31.09 -30.19
CA VAL A 641 -26.91 -30.48 -30.58
C VAL A 641 -27.07 -29.85 -31.95
N GLY A 642 -26.65 -28.58 -32.08
CA GLY A 642 -26.72 -27.84 -33.33
C GLY A 642 -25.73 -28.35 -34.40
N LYS A 643 -25.38 -27.47 -35.33
CA LYS A 643 -24.46 -27.78 -36.45
C LYS A 643 -23.03 -28.07 -36.02
N GLN A 644 -22.65 -27.69 -34.81
CA GLN A 644 -21.30 -27.89 -34.26
C GLN A 644 -21.37 -28.81 -33.05
N ALA A 645 -20.31 -29.59 -32.86
CA ALA A 645 -20.16 -30.41 -31.67
C ALA A 645 -20.08 -29.53 -30.41
N VAL A 646 -20.58 -30.04 -29.29
CA VAL A 646 -20.66 -29.30 -28.01
C VAL A 646 -19.74 -29.91 -26.98
N GLN A 647 -18.95 -29.08 -26.32
CA GLN A 647 -18.01 -29.46 -25.27
C GLN A 647 -18.75 -29.99 -24.03
N LEU A 648 -18.27 -31.11 -23.47
CA LEU A 648 -18.77 -31.66 -22.21
C LEU A 648 -17.94 -31.20 -21.00
N TYR A 649 -18.63 -31.09 -19.87
CA TYR A 649 -18.06 -30.74 -18.57
C TYR A 649 -18.34 -31.84 -17.55
N ASP A 650 -17.49 -31.95 -16.53
CA ASP A 650 -17.72 -32.81 -15.36
C ASP A 650 -18.61 -32.10 -14.34
N ASN A 651 -18.93 -32.78 -13.24
CA ASN A 651 -19.75 -32.19 -12.20
C ASN A 651 -19.04 -31.00 -11.55
N GLN A 652 -17.70 -30.94 -11.48
CA GLN A 652 -16.99 -29.76 -10.98
C GLN A 652 -16.99 -28.57 -11.95
N GLY A 653 -17.45 -28.73 -13.20
CA GLY A 653 -17.43 -27.68 -14.23
C GLY A 653 -16.15 -27.66 -15.06
N ASN A 654 -15.27 -28.66 -14.92
CA ASN A 654 -14.06 -28.77 -15.74
C ASN A 654 -14.38 -29.41 -17.09
N THR A 655 -13.64 -29.03 -18.13
CA THR A 655 -13.78 -29.66 -19.45
C THR A 655 -13.39 -31.13 -19.42
N VAL A 656 -14.24 -31.98 -19.99
CA VAL A 656 -13.94 -33.40 -20.20
C VAL A 656 -13.40 -33.57 -21.62
N LYS A 657 -12.45 -34.50 -21.84
CA LYS A 657 -11.95 -34.83 -23.18
C LYS A 657 -12.97 -35.65 -24.00
N ALA A 658 -14.17 -35.11 -24.15
CA ALA A 658 -15.31 -35.67 -24.87
C ALA A 658 -16.24 -34.53 -25.35
N VAL A 659 -16.91 -34.74 -26.47
CA VAL A 659 -17.88 -33.80 -27.05
C VAL A 659 -19.16 -34.54 -27.42
N LEU A 660 -20.28 -33.83 -27.48
CA LEU A 660 -21.48 -34.32 -28.16
C LEU A 660 -21.38 -33.98 -29.64
N GLY A 661 -21.54 -34.97 -30.51
CA GLY A 661 -21.50 -34.77 -31.97
C GLY A 661 -22.60 -33.82 -32.45
N ALA A 662 -22.31 -33.07 -33.52
CA ALA A 662 -23.31 -32.24 -34.18
C ALA A 662 -24.55 -33.06 -34.59
N HIS A 663 -25.73 -32.44 -34.57
CA HIS A 663 -27.00 -33.06 -34.96
C HIS A 663 -27.41 -34.31 -34.14
N THR A 664 -26.90 -34.47 -32.92
CA THR A 664 -27.32 -35.53 -32.00
C THR A 664 -28.35 -35.04 -30.98
N SER A 665 -29.16 -35.95 -30.45
CA SER A 665 -30.18 -35.65 -29.43
C SER A 665 -29.88 -36.42 -28.15
N TRP A 666 -29.87 -35.72 -27.01
CA TRP A 666 -29.50 -36.29 -25.73
C TRP A 666 -30.58 -36.05 -24.68
N ARG A 667 -30.85 -37.09 -23.88
CA ARG A 667 -31.77 -36.96 -22.75
C ARG A 667 -31.10 -36.18 -21.64
N VAL A 668 -31.78 -35.14 -21.16
CA VAL A 668 -31.39 -34.38 -19.98
C VAL A 668 -31.97 -35.05 -18.74
N THR A 669 -31.12 -35.38 -17.78
CA THR A 669 -31.52 -36.00 -16.50
C THR A 669 -31.69 -34.97 -15.38
N SER A 670 -30.99 -33.84 -15.46
CA SER A 670 -31.10 -32.75 -14.48
C SER A 670 -30.59 -31.44 -15.07
N THR A 671 -30.99 -30.32 -14.47
CA THR A 671 -30.42 -28.99 -14.70
C THR A 671 -29.75 -28.52 -13.43
N VAL A 672 -28.49 -28.11 -13.52
CA VAL A 672 -27.69 -27.67 -12.36
C VAL A 672 -27.04 -26.32 -12.62
N SER A 673 -26.95 -25.51 -11.57
CA SER A 673 -26.17 -24.27 -11.54
C SER A 673 -24.79 -24.59 -10.93
N ARG A 674 -23.71 -24.15 -11.58
CA ARG A 674 -22.35 -24.30 -11.03
C ARG A 674 -21.37 -23.31 -11.62
N GLN A 675 -20.50 -22.72 -10.81
CA GLN A 675 -19.49 -21.74 -11.25
C GLN A 675 -20.11 -20.63 -12.11
N GLY A 676 -21.30 -20.16 -11.71
CA GLY A 676 -22.06 -19.15 -12.42
C GLY A 676 -22.70 -19.58 -13.74
N HIS A 677 -22.67 -20.86 -14.11
CA HIS A 677 -23.22 -21.37 -15.37
C HIS A 677 -24.38 -22.33 -15.14
N LEU A 678 -25.25 -22.45 -16.15
CA LEU A 678 -26.29 -23.48 -16.17
C LEU A 678 -25.86 -24.64 -17.05
N TYR A 679 -26.10 -25.84 -16.55
CA TYR A 679 -25.75 -27.08 -17.21
C TYR A 679 -26.93 -28.03 -17.31
N TYR A 680 -27.07 -28.67 -18.47
CA TYR A 680 -27.85 -29.90 -18.63
C TYR A 680 -26.98 -31.12 -18.40
N GLN A 681 -27.38 -31.98 -17.47
CA GLN A 681 -26.77 -33.29 -17.32
C GLN A 681 -27.30 -34.23 -18.39
N VAL A 682 -26.40 -34.75 -19.24
CA VAL A 682 -26.74 -35.65 -20.36
C VAL A 682 -26.28 -37.09 -20.14
N ALA A 683 -25.37 -37.31 -19.18
CA ALA A 683 -24.98 -38.62 -18.67
C ALA A 683 -24.38 -38.51 -17.25
N THR A 684 -24.02 -39.64 -16.65
CA THR A 684 -23.34 -39.67 -15.34
C THR A 684 -22.05 -38.85 -15.41
N ASN A 685 -21.97 -37.80 -14.60
CA ASN A 685 -20.83 -36.87 -14.58
C ASN A 685 -20.49 -36.23 -15.95
N ARG A 686 -21.50 -35.98 -16.79
CA ARG A 686 -21.34 -35.32 -18.10
C ARG A 686 -22.42 -34.25 -18.28
N PHE A 687 -21.96 -33.03 -18.51
CA PHE A 687 -22.78 -31.83 -18.52
C PHE A 687 -22.55 -31.03 -19.79
N VAL A 688 -23.62 -30.46 -20.33
CA VAL A 688 -23.58 -29.47 -21.42
C VAL A 688 -23.90 -28.12 -20.83
N ARG A 689 -23.01 -27.14 -21.05
CA ARG A 689 -23.28 -25.77 -20.68
C ARG A 689 -24.30 -25.16 -21.64
N ILE A 690 -25.38 -24.61 -21.10
CA ILE A 690 -26.46 -23.98 -21.87
C ILE A 690 -26.55 -22.47 -21.68
N TYR A 691 -25.87 -21.96 -20.64
CA TYR A 691 -25.78 -20.54 -20.30
C TYR A 691 -24.47 -20.27 -19.55
#